data_AF-A0A816BFV9-F1
#
_entry.id   AF-A0A816BFV9-F1
#
_cell.length_a   1.000
_cell.length_b   1.000
_cell.length_c   1.000
_cell.angle_alpha   90.00
_cell.angle_beta   90.00
_cell.angle_gamma   90.00
#
_symmetry.space_group_name_H-M   'P 1'
#
loop_
_entity.id
_entity.type
_entity.pdbx_description
1 polymer ?
#
loop_
_entity_poly.entity_id
_entity_poly.type
_entity_poly.pdbx_seq_one_letter_code
_entity_poly.pdbx_strand_id
1 'polypeptide(L)'
;MSANDRLTRSLPHLQNLIKRDPDAYSEDFKLQYLHFESQFMELTAKPDTWNKSLAENISFVSQVAHCYPEECKGLSQMFMDVLRLYSTILNNDIRLVIVRALMLMRNRGLIDCISLCELFFLRLLQCQDRLLRVTIQAHIINDIKKQNEKHKNHKLNSTLQNFMCTIIKESNAIAVKMALDIMIDLYRKNIWNDAKTANIIGSTCFSKITKVQVAALNFFLCNNQNKDNDKDSDSDDDEKLTKKDILLGHRVGKKSAKRKKKTERALRALEKQKKKKKVEIFDYSALHLLYDPQDFAERLFRQLETSNERFEVKLLHQDLLSRLIGLHQLLLLNFYPYLQRYLQPHQRQVTKILLYVAQASHEIVPPDILQSICKTIANNFITERNSGEVMAVGLNTIREICSRCYLAMDEDLLHDLSKYKSYRDKSVSASARSLIQLFREKNPQLLERKDRGKPTEFQRELVPLGYGQLNPKSYLDGAEILEQHIDDQDKQSNDEIDEEEQSSEEDWIDVSHSNDDDDDDDDDKEDDNHDQNDDQQNTDKVEKEMTEEERRERAISISTQRILTQHDFEQLKILEMKKRIQDRRKNRLEQSIENSRKRKTISIDTDSDSDDENNKKNSEQNLGLISLKDIERVHKKRAHDKESRLETVLAGREGRQKFGKWKKEKGRAGTTNKEKLKTKNFQMLKPKLRKKQKRSFRDKQIALRDALLKDKRLR
;
A
#
# COMPACT_ATOMS: atom_id res chain seq x y z
N MET A 1 -68.32 23.23 -17.03
CA MET A 1 -67.27 22.66 -16.16
C MET A 1 -66.03 23.53 -16.31
N SER A 2 -65.70 24.28 -15.26
CA SER A 2 -64.63 25.29 -15.32
C SER A 2 -63.27 24.62 -15.41
N ALA A 3 -62.28 25.29 -16.01
CA ALA A 3 -60.90 24.78 -16.08
C ALA A 3 -60.36 24.40 -14.69
N ASN A 4 -60.81 25.09 -13.63
CA ASN A 4 -60.46 24.83 -12.24
C ASN A 4 -60.84 23.40 -11.76
N ASP A 5 -61.95 22.80 -12.23
CA ASP A 5 -62.35 21.43 -11.86
C ASP A 5 -61.45 20.34 -12.48
N ARG A 6 -60.77 20.66 -13.59
CA ARG A 6 -59.77 19.77 -14.18
C ARG A 6 -58.40 19.92 -13.50
N LEU A 7 -58.11 21.11 -12.97
CA LEU A 7 -56.88 21.44 -12.25
C LEU A 7 -56.81 20.76 -10.87
N THR A 8 -57.95 20.61 -10.17
CA THR A 8 -58.05 19.86 -8.89
C THR A 8 -57.98 18.34 -9.05
N ARG A 9 -58.19 17.79 -10.26
CA ARG A 9 -58.10 16.34 -10.53
C ARG A 9 -56.67 15.81 -10.74
N SER A 10 -55.71 16.69 -11.06
CA SER A 10 -54.33 16.26 -11.26
C SER A 10 -53.56 16.35 -9.94
N LEU A 11 -53.37 15.21 -9.27
CA LEU A 11 -52.67 15.12 -7.99
C LEU A 11 -51.30 15.82 -7.97
N PRO A 12 -50.44 15.73 -9.01
CA PRO A 12 -49.16 16.47 -9.03
C PRO A 12 -49.33 17.99 -9.10
N HIS A 13 -50.39 18.48 -9.74
CA HIS A 13 -50.65 19.91 -9.81
C HIS A 13 -51.18 20.44 -8.48
N LEU A 14 -52.16 19.74 -7.88
CA LEU A 14 -52.68 20.04 -6.56
C LEU A 14 -51.57 20.02 -5.50
N GLN A 15 -50.62 19.09 -5.61
CA GLN A 15 -49.46 19.02 -4.73
C GLN A 15 -48.60 20.30 -4.79
N ASN A 16 -48.38 20.86 -5.99
CA ASN A 16 -47.60 22.08 -6.15
C ASN A 16 -48.35 23.29 -5.57
N LEU A 17 -49.67 23.35 -5.77
CA LEU A 17 -50.53 24.39 -5.21
C LEU A 17 -50.55 24.36 -3.67
N ILE A 18 -50.75 23.18 -3.07
CA ILE A 18 -50.72 23.02 -1.60
C ILE A 18 -49.36 23.40 -1.02
N LYS A 19 -48.26 23.09 -1.70
CA LYS A 19 -46.91 23.46 -1.25
C LYS A 19 -46.64 24.96 -1.30
N ARG A 20 -47.37 25.72 -2.12
CA ARG A 20 -47.26 27.17 -2.23
C ARG A 20 -48.10 27.85 -1.15
N ASP A 21 -49.38 27.48 -1.07
CA ASP A 21 -50.35 28.06 -0.13
C ASP A 21 -51.18 26.95 0.55
N PRO A 22 -50.74 26.43 1.71
CA PRO A 22 -51.45 25.34 2.39
C PRO A 22 -52.87 25.72 2.84
N ASP A 23 -53.08 26.92 3.37
CA ASP A 23 -54.38 27.26 3.98
C ASP A 23 -55.53 27.29 2.96
N ALA A 24 -55.24 27.74 1.74
CA ALA A 24 -56.22 27.89 0.66
C ALA A 24 -56.75 26.56 0.10
N TYR A 25 -55.96 25.48 0.19
CA TYR A 25 -56.27 24.17 -0.38
C TYR A 25 -56.55 23.09 0.69
N SER A 26 -56.92 23.50 1.89
CA SER A 26 -57.20 22.60 3.02
C SER A 26 -58.45 21.73 2.78
N GLU A 27 -59.52 22.27 2.22
CA GLU A 27 -60.74 21.51 1.91
C GLU A 27 -60.51 20.48 0.79
N ASP A 28 -59.79 20.88 -0.26
CA ASP A 28 -59.40 19.98 -1.36
C ASP A 28 -58.53 18.83 -0.84
N PHE A 29 -57.62 19.09 0.10
CA PHE A 29 -56.81 18.06 0.75
C PHE A 29 -57.67 17.08 1.56
N LYS A 30 -58.61 17.57 2.38
CA LYS A 30 -59.53 16.72 3.16
C LYS A 30 -60.34 15.77 2.28
N LEU A 31 -60.84 16.26 1.13
CA LEU A 31 -61.57 15.42 0.17
C LEU A 31 -60.69 14.30 -0.38
N GLN A 32 -59.43 14.60 -0.73
CA GLN A 32 -58.49 13.58 -1.19
C GLN A 32 -58.06 12.63 -0.07
N TYR A 33 -57.96 13.12 1.17
CA TYR A 33 -57.62 12.31 2.33
C TYR A 33 -58.73 11.29 2.66
N LEU A 34 -60.00 11.70 2.65
CA LEU A 34 -61.14 10.79 2.79
C LEU A 34 -61.20 9.74 1.68
N HIS A 35 -60.90 10.15 0.44
CA HIS A 35 -60.80 9.21 -0.67
C HIS A 35 -59.67 8.19 -0.44
N PHE A 36 -58.51 8.65 0.00
CA PHE A 36 -57.39 7.80 0.39
C PHE A 36 -57.79 6.82 1.51
N GLU A 37 -58.44 7.26 2.58
CA GLU A 37 -58.86 6.39 3.68
C GLU A 37 -59.82 5.28 3.21
N SER A 38 -60.79 5.63 2.35
CA SER A 38 -61.71 4.63 1.78
C SER A 38 -60.99 3.55 0.96
N GLN A 39 -60.03 3.96 0.13
CA GLN A 39 -59.23 3.02 -0.67
C GLN A 39 -58.24 2.22 0.18
N PHE A 40 -57.75 2.81 1.27
CA PHE A 40 -56.87 2.14 2.21
C PHE A 40 -57.61 1.09 3.04
N MET A 41 -58.86 1.36 3.44
CA MET A 41 -59.73 0.34 4.05
C MET A 41 -60.00 -0.82 3.09
N GLU A 42 -60.25 -0.54 1.81
CA GLU A 42 -60.39 -1.59 0.79
C GLU A 42 -59.12 -2.45 0.66
N LEU A 43 -57.93 -1.82 0.72
CA LEU A 43 -56.65 -2.53 0.72
C LEU A 43 -56.50 -3.45 1.93
N THR A 44 -56.92 -3.02 3.12
CA THR A 44 -56.87 -3.88 4.32
C THR A 44 -57.80 -5.09 4.21
N ALA A 45 -58.93 -4.95 3.51
CA ALA A 45 -59.84 -6.06 3.23
C ALA A 45 -59.33 -6.99 2.11
N LYS A 46 -58.65 -6.44 1.09
CA LYS A 46 -58.10 -7.17 -0.06
C LYS A 46 -56.65 -6.74 -0.35
N PRO A 47 -55.66 -7.34 0.33
CA PRO A 47 -54.26 -6.90 0.23
C PRO A 47 -53.54 -7.28 -1.07
N ASP A 48 -54.06 -8.24 -1.85
CA ASP A 48 -53.38 -8.76 -3.06
C ASP A 48 -53.60 -7.87 -4.31
N THR A 49 -54.67 -7.06 -4.33
CA THR A 49 -55.05 -6.31 -5.51
C THR A 49 -54.20 -5.07 -5.74
N TRP A 50 -53.62 -4.94 -6.94
CA TRP A 50 -52.96 -3.72 -7.39
C TRP A 50 -53.98 -2.62 -7.73
N ASN A 51 -53.86 -1.45 -7.08
CA ASN A 51 -54.67 -0.28 -7.39
C ASN A 51 -53.76 0.94 -7.65
N LYS A 52 -53.75 1.39 -8.92
CA LYS A 52 -52.95 2.53 -9.37
C LYS A 52 -53.36 3.85 -8.70
N SER A 53 -54.66 4.07 -8.52
CA SER A 53 -55.17 5.29 -7.89
C SER A 53 -54.73 5.40 -6.43
N LEU A 54 -54.76 4.27 -5.71
CA LEU A 54 -54.26 4.21 -4.34
C LEU A 54 -52.75 4.50 -4.26
N ALA A 55 -51.95 3.99 -5.20
CA ALA A 55 -50.51 4.27 -5.23
C ALA A 55 -50.19 5.77 -5.46
N GLU A 56 -50.95 6.42 -6.35
CA GLU A 56 -50.84 7.86 -6.59
C GLU A 56 -51.28 8.67 -5.36
N ASN A 57 -52.37 8.26 -4.71
CA ASN A 57 -52.88 8.89 -3.49
C ASN A 57 -51.91 8.74 -2.30
N ILE A 58 -51.34 7.55 -2.07
CA ILE A 58 -50.31 7.33 -1.04
C ILE A 58 -49.11 8.25 -1.27
N SER A 59 -48.67 8.37 -2.53
CA SER A 59 -47.54 9.24 -2.89
C SER A 59 -47.87 10.72 -2.66
N PHE A 60 -49.07 11.15 -3.04
CA PHE A 60 -49.58 12.51 -2.85
C PHE A 60 -49.67 12.88 -1.36
N VAL A 61 -50.40 12.09 -0.57
CA VAL A 61 -50.61 12.35 0.87
C VAL A 61 -49.26 12.41 1.60
N SER A 62 -48.34 11.47 1.31
CA SER A 62 -47.01 11.45 1.95
C SER A 62 -46.15 12.68 1.62
N GLN A 63 -46.32 13.26 0.42
CA GLN A 63 -45.62 14.46 -0.01
C GLN A 63 -46.21 15.75 0.56
N VAL A 64 -47.49 15.73 0.96
CA VAL A 64 -48.21 16.86 1.54
C VAL A 64 -48.25 16.80 3.07
N ALA A 65 -48.04 15.63 3.68
CA ALA A 65 -48.19 15.38 5.13
C ALA A 65 -47.52 16.42 6.08
N HIS A 66 -46.41 17.03 5.68
CA HIS A 66 -45.75 18.10 6.46
C HIS A 66 -46.52 19.43 6.51
N CYS A 67 -47.39 19.72 5.54
CA CYS A 67 -48.20 20.93 5.47
C CYS A 67 -49.40 20.87 6.43
N TYR A 68 -49.93 19.66 6.69
CA TYR A 68 -51.09 19.43 7.55
C TYR A 68 -50.77 18.44 8.67
N PRO A 69 -49.99 18.85 9.69
CA PRO A 69 -49.55 17.96 10.75
C PRO A 69 -50.70 17.43 11.60
N GLU A 70 -51.77 18.21 11.78
CA GLU A 70 -52.95 17.84 12.59
C GLU A 70 -53.79 16.73 11.96
N GLU A 71 -54.04 16.82 10.64
CA GLU A 71 -54.88 15.86 9.91
C GLU A 71 -54.14 14.55 9.62
N CYS A 72 -52.80 14.63 9.50
CA CYS A 72 -51.97 13.45 9.24
C CYS A 72 -51.48 12.75 10.52
N LYS A 73 -52.01 13.09 11.71
CA LYS A 73 -51.68 12.41 12.98
C LYS A 73 -52.14 10.95 12.92
N GLY A 74 -51.22 10.03 12.70
CA GLY A 74 -51.47 8.58 12.66
C GLY A 74 -51.27 7.93 11.29
N LEU A 75 -51.13 8.72 10.21
CA LEU A 75 -50.88 8.19 8.86
C LEU A 75 -49.65 7.27 8.81
N SER A 76 -48.58 7.66 9.51
CA SER A 76 -47.35 6.87 9.59
C SER A 76 -47.57 5.52 10.29
N GLN A 77 -48.40 5.49 11.34
CA GLN A 77 -48.75 4.26 12.06
C GLN A 77 -49.61 3.34 11.19
N MET A 78 -50.59 3.88 10.46
CA MET A 78 -51.42 3.11 9.53
C MET A 78 -50.58 2.36 8.48
N PHE A 79 -49.60 3.05 7.88
CA PHE A 79 -48.66 2.42 6.95
C PHE A 79 -47.77 1.37 7.61
N MET A 80 -47.31 1.63 8.84
CA MET A 80 -46.51 0.67 9.59
C MET A 80 -47.30 -0.60 9.94
N ASP A 81 -48.56 -0.47 10.35
CA ASP A 81 -49.40 -1.59 10.75
C ASP A 81 -49.79 -2.48 9.58
N VAL A 82 -50.13 -1.89 8.43
CA VAL A 82 -50.40 -2.66 7.20
C VAL A 82 -49.17 -3.44 6.75
N LEU A 83 -47.98 -2.81 6.79
CA LEU A 83 -46.74 -3.51 6.46
C LEU A 83 -46.38 -4.57 7.50
N ARG A 84 -46.73 -4.39 8.78
CA ARG A 84 -46.53 -5.42 9.82
C ARG A 84 -47.44 -6.63 9.58
N LEU A 85 -48.72 -6.41 9.29
CA LEU A 85 -49.73 -7.46 9.18
C LEU A 85 -49.69 -8.21 7.84
N TYR A 86 -49.50 -7.50 6.72
CA TYR A 86 -49.66 -8.05 5.37
C TYR A 86 -48.37 -8.08 4.54
N SER A 87 -47.19 -8.05 5.19
CA SER A 87 -45.88 -7.93 4.50
C SER A 87 -45.66 -8.92 3.36
N THR A 88 -46.13 -10.17 3.46
CA THR A 88 -45.93 -11.22 2.45
C THR A 88 -47.05 -11.31 1.41
N ILE A 89 -48.26 -10.86 1.76
CA ILE A 89 -49.47 -11.00 0.93
C ILE A 89 -49.67 -9.76 0.05
N LEU A 90 -49.17 -8.59 0.49
CA LEU A 90 -49.32 -7.34 -0.23
C LEU A 90 -48.70 -7.39 -1.64
N ASN A 91 -49.33 -6.73 -2.61
CA ASN A 91 -48.75 -6.56 -3.93
C ASN A 91 -47.38 -5.84 -3.86
N ASN A 92 -46.41 -6.33 -4.65
CA ASN A 92 -45.03 -5.84 -4.64
C ASN A 92 -44.91 -4.32 -4.92
N ASP A 93 -45.73 -3.80 -5.82
CA ASP A 93 -45.69 -2.39 -6.21
C ASP A 93 -46.30 -1.48 -5.13
N ILE A 94 -47.41 -1.89 -4.49
CA ILE A 94 -48.02 -1.14 -3.37
C ILE A 94 -47.06 -1.15 -2.18
N ARG A 95 -46.45 -2.30 -1.88
CA ARG A 95 -45.43 -2.45 -0.83
C ARG A 95 -44.29 -1.45 -1.03
N LEU A 96 -43.79 -1.32 -2.26
CA LEU A 96 -42.74 -0.36 -2.60
C LEU A 96 -43.18 1.09 -2.43
N VAL A 97 -44.41 1.43 -2.85
CA VAL A 97 -44.95 2.78 -2.73
C VAL A 97 -45.14 3.19 -1.27
N ILE A 98 -45.68 2.32 -0.42
CA ILE A 98 -45.82 2.56 1.03
C ILE A 98 -44.44 2.72 1.68
N VAL A 99 -43.46 1.88 1.31
CA VAL A 99 -42.10 2.00 1.83
C VAL A 99 -41.44 3.32 1.40
N ARG A 100 -41.59 3.75 0.14
CA ARG A 100 -41.11 5.06 -0.32
C ARG A 100 -41.79 6.23 0.41
N ALA A 101 -43.08 6.11 0.68
CA ALA A 101 -43.85 7.06 1.48
C ALA A 101 -43.29 7.19 2.90
N LEU A 102 -43.05 6.06 3.59
CA LEU A 102 -42.41 6.03 4.91
C LEU A 102 -41.00 6.63 4.90
N MET A 103 -40.18 6.31 3.89
CA MET A 103 -38.85 6.90 3.71
C MET A 103 -38.90 8.42 3.54
N LEU A 104 -39.89 8.94 2.81
CA LEU A 104 -40.09 10.38 2.63
C LEU A 104 -40.49 11.06 3.93
N MET A 105 -41.46 10.49 4.66
CA MET A 105 -41.89 11.01 5.96
C MET A 105 -40.75 11.00 6.99
N ARG A 106 -39.88 9.98 6.93
CA ARG A 106 -38.66 9.91 7.74
C ARG A 106 -37.67 11.02 7.41
N ASN A 107 -37.38 11.26 6.13
CA ASN A 107 -36.48 12.34 5.71
C ASN A 107 -36.96 13.73 6.17
N ARG A 108 -38.25 13.88 6.49
CA ARG A 108 -38.87 15.11 7.00
C ARG A 108 -39.00 15.13 8.54
N GLY A 109 -38.55 14.10 9.24
CA GLY A 109 -38.57 14.03 10.70
C GLY A 109 -39.91 13.64 11.33
N LEU A 110 -40.90 13.15 10.56
CA LEU A 110 -42.23 12.79 11.07
C LEU A 110 -42.27 11.41 11.77
N ILE A 111 -41.25 10.58 11.58
CA ILE A 111 -41.17 9.20 12.09
C ILE A 111 -39.83 9.02 12.80
N ASP A 112 -39.82 8.33 13.93
CA ASP A 112 -38.57 7.99 14.61
C ASP A 112 -37.75 6.93 13.85
N CYS A 113 -36.42 7.04 13.96
CA CYS A 113 -35.45 6.20 13.26
C CYS A 113 -35.58 4.74 13.69
N ILE A 114 -35.74 4.53 15.01
CA ILE A 114 -35.68 3.20 15.62
C ILE A 114 -36.90 2.37 15.21
N SER A 115 -38.10 2.93 15.35
CA SER A 115 -39.36 2.24 14.99
C SER A 115 -39.44 1.88 13.51
N LEU A 116 -38.91 2.74 12.63
CA LEU A 116 -38.88 2.47 11.19
C LEU A 116 -37.86 1.39 10.83
N CYS A 117 -36.65 1.49 11.38
CA CYS A 117 -35.61 0.49 11.19
C CYS A 117 -36.06 -0.88 11.70
N GLU A 118 -36.68 -0.96 12.87
CA GLU A 118 -37.22 -2.20 13.43
C GLU A 118 -38.19 -2.90 12.45
N LEU A 119 -39.11 -2.13 11.86
CA LEU A 119 -40.07 -2.63 10.87
C LEU A 119 -39.38 -3.10 9.57
N PHE A 120 -38.38 -2.35 9.09
CA PHE A 120 -37.59 -2.75 7.92
C PHE A 120 -36.81 -4.03 8.16
N PHE A 121 -36.18 -4.15 9.33
CA PHE A 121 -35.32 -5.27 9.70
C PHE A 121 -36.07 -6.57 9.97
N LEU A 122 -37.15 -6.54 10.78
CA LEU A 122 -37.83 -7.75 11.24
C LEU A 122 -38.76 -8.39 10.21
N ARG A 123 -39.34 -7.62 9.28
CA ARG A 123 -40.43 -8.11 8.42
C ARG A 123 -40.16 -7.92 6.93
N LEU A 124 -39.60 -6.79 6.51
CA LEU A 124 -39.47 -6.45 5.08
C LEU A 124 -38.21 -7.02 4.42
N LEU A 125 -37.14 -7.29 5.17
CA LEU A 125 -35.98 -8.00 4.65
C LEU A 125 -36.26 -9.48 4.34
N GLN A 126 -37.32 -10.05 4.91
CA GLN A 126 -37.78 -11.41 4.61
C GLN A 126 -38.57 -11.50 3.29
N CYS A 127 -39.09 -10.38 2.78
CA CYS A 127 -39.85 -10.35 1.53
C CYS A 127 -38.96 -10.72 0.33
N GLN A 128 -39.53 -11.40 -0.67
CA GLN A 128 -38.79 -11.94 -1.83
C GLN A 128 -38.33 -10.86 -2.84
N ASP A 129 -38.82 -9.63 -2.70
CA ASP A 129 -38.59 -8.54 -3.65
C ASP A 129 -37.16 -7.99 -3.63
N ARG A 130 -36.45 -8.17 -4.74
CA ARG A 130 -35.09 -7.64 -4.91
C ARG A 130 -35.04 -6.11 -4.91
N LEU A 131 -35.95 -5.47 -5.64
CA LEU A 131 -35.95 -4.00 -5.78
C LEU A 131 -36.19 -3.32 -4.43
N LEU A 132 -37.20 -3.78 -3.69
CA LEU A 132 -37.54 -3.29 -2.36
C LEU A 132 -36.35 -3.39 -1.40
N ARG A 133 -35.71 -4.56 -1.36
CA ARG A 133 -34.53 -4.81 -0.52
C ARG A 133 -33.38 -3.85 -0.80
N VAL A 134 -33.04 -3.62 -2.08
CA VAL A 134 -31.99 -2.67 -2.46
C VAL A 134 -32.37 -1.24 -2.05
N THR A 135 -33.62 -0.84 -2.24
CA THR A 135 -34.08 0.50 -1.83
C THR A 135 -34.03 0.70 -0.31
N ILE A 136 -34.41 -0.32 0.47
CA ILE A 136 -34.36 -0.29 1.93
C ILE A 136 -32.91 -0.21 2.41
N GLN A 137 -32.02 -1.05 1.87
CA GLN A 137 -30.59 -1.02 2.20
C GLN A 137 -29.97 0.36 1.97
N ALA A 138 -30.20 0.94 0.78
CA ALA A 138 -29.67 2.26 0.45
C ALA A 138 -30.23 3.37 1.37
N HIS A 139 -31.52 3.30 1.71
CA HIS A 139 -32.13 4.27 2.62
C HIS A 139 -31.57 4.15 4.04
N ILE A 140 -31.46 2.94 4.59
CA ILE A 140 -30.91 2.70 5.93
C ILE A 140 -29.49 3.27 6.04
N ILE A 141 -28.63 2.99 5.06
CA ILE A 141 -27.25 3.50 5.04
C ILE A 141 -27.24 5.04 5.01
N ASN A 142 -28.09 5.65 4.18
CA ASN A 142 -28.16 7.11 4.05
C ASN A 142 -28.78 7.77 5.28
N ASP A 143 -29.79 7.18 5.92
CA ASP A 143 -30.41 7.72 7.14
C ASP A 143 -29.42 7.66 8.31
N ILE A 144 -28.74 6.52 8.52
CA ILE A 144 -27.68 6.40 9.53
C ILE A 144 -26.54 7.40 9.25
N LYS A 145 -26.18 7.61 7.98
CA LYS A 145 -25.19 8.62 7.60
C LYS A 145 -25.64 10.04 8.00
N LYS A 146 -26.88 10.43 7.66
CA LYS A 146 -27.45 11.74 8.03
C LYS A 146 -27.53 11.93 9.54
N GLN A 147 -27.95 10.91 10.29
CA GLN A 147 -28.03 10.98 11.75
C GLN A 147 -26.66 11.16 12.41
N ASN A 148 -25.59 10.67 11.78
CA ASN A 148 -24.22 10.77 12.27
C ASN A 148 -23.39 11.87 11.61
N GLU A 149 -24.00 12.75 10.79
CA GLU A 149 -23.30 13.78 10.02
C GLU A 149 -22.74 14.90 10.90
N LYS A 150 -23.46 15.25 11.98
CA LYS A 150 -23.00 16.26 12.97
C LYS A 150 -22.15 15.62 14.07
N HIS A 151 -22.71 14.61 14.75
CA HIS A 151 -22.04 13.86 15.82
C HIS A 151 -22.48 12.39 15.78
N LYS A 152 -21.64 11.49 16.27
CA LYS A 152 -21.97 10.07 16.37
C LYS A 152 -23.02 9.84 17.46
N ASN A 153 -24.23 9.45 17.06
CA ASN A 153 -25.33 9.14 17.97
C ASN A 153 -25.16 7.73 18.56
N HIS A 154 -24.36 7.61 19.63
CA HIS A 154 -24.02 6.33 20.24
C HIS A 154 -25.24 5.50 20.71
N LYS A 155 -26.28 6.15 21.26
CA LYS A 155 -27.51 5.44 21.71
C LYS A 155 -28.21 4.74 20.55
N LEU A 156 -28.42 5.46 19.44
CA LEU A 156 -29.04 4.95 18.23
C LEU A 156 -28.16 3.87 17.56
N ASN A 157 -26.85 4.10 17.49
CA ASN A 157 -25.93 3.12 16.91
C ASN A 157 -25.92 1.82 17.73
N SER A 158 -25.93 1.90 19.07
CA SER A 158 -25.94 0.73 19.94
C SER A 158 -27.24 -0.08 19.83
N THR A 159 -28.40 0.59 19.75
CA THR A 159 -29.69 -0.09 19.55
C THR A 159 -29.74 -0.76 18.18
N LEU A 160 -29.36 -0.06 17.11
CA LEU A 160 -29.30 -0.64 15.76
C LEU A 160 -28.32 -1.81 15.65
N GLN A 161 -27.15 -1.72 16.27
CA GLN A 161 -26.18 -2.83 16.32
C GLN A 161 -26.76 -4.06 17.05
N ASN A 162 -27.52 -3.85 18.14
CA ASN A 162 -28.19 -4.95 18.83
C ASN A 162 -29.26 -5.61 17.94
N PHE A 163 -30.05 -4.82 17.21
CA PHE A 163 -31.02 -5.35 16.24
C PHE A 163 -30.33 -6.12 15.10
N MET A 164 -29.19 -5.65 14.58
CA MET A 164 -28.43 -6.42 13.59
C MET A 164 -27.94 -7.75 14.16
N CYS A 165 -27.50 -7.77 15.41
CA CYS A 165 -27.07 -8.99 16.09
C CYS A 165 -28.22 -10.00 16.25
N THR A 166 -29.45 -9.55 16.53
CA THR A 166 -30.61 -10.46 16.60
C THR A 166 -30.92 -11.06 15.23
N ILE A 167 -30.90 -10.27 14.15
CA ILE A 167 -31.17 -10.74 12.79
C ILE A 167 -30.12 -11.77 12.34
N ILE A 168 -28.85 -11.56 12.68
CA ILE A 168 -27.76 -12.47 12.30
C ILE A 168 -27.92 -13.86 12.91
N LYS A 169 -28.55 -13.94 14.09
CA LYS A 169 -28.85 -15.21 14.75
C LYS A 169 -30.05 -15.94 14.14
N GLU A 170 -30.86 -15.27 13.33
CA GLU A 170 -32.01 -15.87 12.65
C GLU A 170 -31.58 -16.78 11.49
N SER A 171 -32.44 -17.74 11.15
CA SER A 171 -32.15 -18.75 10.11
C SER A 171 -32.27 -18.23 8.67
N ASN A 172 -32.82 -17.02 8.44
CA ASN A 172 -33.10 -16.54 7.09
C ASN A 172 -31.84 -16.01 6.38
N ALA A 173 -31.34 -16.79 5.41
CA ALA A 173 -30.11 -16.48 4.70
C ALA A 173 -30.11 -15.14 3.95
N ILE A 174 -31.25 -14.67 3.44
CA ILE A 174 -31.33 -13.42 2.68
C ILE A 174 -31.23 -12.22 3.65
N ALA A 175 -31.98 -12.27 4.75
CA ALA A 175 -31.98 -11.22 5.75
C ALA A 175 -30.60 -11.09 6.43
N VAL A 176 -29.99 -12.21 6.82
CA VAL A 176 -28.64 -12.24 7.42
C VAL A 176 -27.60 -11.63 6.48
N LYS A 177 -27.63 -12.01 5.20
CA LYS A 177 -26.68 -11.46 4.21
C LYS A 177 -26.85 -9.95 4.07
N MET A 178 -28.07 -9.46 3.98
CA MET A 178 -28.32 -8.03 3.84
C MET A 178 -27.93 -7.23 5.08
N ALA A 179 -28.22 -7.74 6.27
CA ALA A 179 -27.77 -7.14 7.52
C ALA A 179 -26.23 -7.04 7.55
N LEU A 180 -25.54 -8.11 7.11
CA LEU A 180 -24.09 -8.12 6.96
C LEU A 180 -23.60 -7.08 5.94
N ASP A 181 -24.20 -7.02 4.75
CA ASP A 181 -23.83 -6.05 3.71
C ASP A 181 -24.02 -4.59 4.20
N ILE A 182 -25.08 -4.29 4.94
CA ILE A 182 -25.31 -2.97 5.56
C ILE A 182 -24.20 -2.65 6.58
N MET A 183 -23.86 -3.58 7.47
CA MET A 183 -22.78 -3.36 8.45
C MET A 183 -21.43 -3.14 7.76
N ILE A 184 -21.12 -3.91 6.72
CA ILE A 184 -19.89 -3.76 5.92
C ILE A 184 -19.83 -2.38 5.28
N ASP A 185 -20.93 -1.91 4.68
CA ASP A 185 -20.99 -0.59 4.03
C ASP A 185 -20.87 0.56 5.05
N LEU A 186 -21.48 0.43 6.23
CA LEU A 186 -21.38 1.42 7.31
C LEU A 186 -19.97 1.48 7.93
N TYR A 187 -19.31 0.33 8.03
CA TYR A 187 -17.91 0.24 8.47
C TYR A 187 -16.99 0.92 7.45
N ARG A 188 -17.15 0.61 6.16
CA ARG A 188 -16.34 1.21 5.07
C ARG A 188 -16.52 2.73 4.95
N LYS A 189 -17.70 3.26 5.30
CA LYS A 189 -17.97 4.70 5.34
C LYS A 189 -17.45 5.37 6.62
N ASN A 190 -16.71 4.65 7.48
CA ASN A 190 -16.18 5.12 8.76
C ASN A 190 -17.26 5.64 9.75
N ILE A 191 -18.51 5.22 9.58
CA ILE A 191 -19.62 5.62 10.46
C ILE A 191 -19.62 4.72 11.70
N TRP A 192 -19.56 3.41 11.49
CA TRP A 192 -19.49 2.39 12.54
C TRP A 192 -18.11 1.74 12.56
N ASN A 193 -17.11 2.47 13.07
CA ASN A 193 -15.74 2.00 13.26
C ASN A 193 -15.52 1.47 14.69
N ASP A 194 -16.47 0.67 15.20
CA ASP A 194 -16.45 0.19 16.58
C ASP A 194 -15.97 -1.27 16.67
N ALA A 195 -15.37 -1.63 17.81
CA ALA A 195 -15.02 -3.01 18.12
C ALA A 195 -16.25 -3.94 18.11
N LYS A 196 -17.39 -3.46 18.60
CA LYS A 196 -18.63 -4.24 18.61
C LYS A 196 -19.07 -4.65 17.20
N THR A 197 -19.00 -3.75 16.23
CA THR A 197 -19.35 -4.07 14.84
C THR A 197 -18.39 -5.04 14.18
N ALA A 198 -17.08 -4.89 14.41
CA ALA A 198 -16.08 -5.84 13.90
C ALA A 198 -16.34 -7.25 14.44
N ASN A 199 -16.65 -7.39 15.74
CA ASN A 199 -16.93 -8.68 16.36
C ASN A 199 -18.28 -9.28 15.93
N ILE A 200 -19.31 -8.46 15.71
CA ILE A 200 -20.58 -8.94 15.12
C ILE A 200 -20.31 -9.50 13.73
N ILE A 201 -19.54 -8.81 12.89
CA ILE A 201 -19.14 -9.33 11.57
C ILE A 201 -18.29 -10.60 11.74
N GLY A 202 -17.37 -10.64 12.69
CA GLY A 202 -16.57 -11.82 13.04
C GLY A 202 -17.46 -13.04 13.34
N SER A 203 -18.51 -12.86 14.13
CA SER A 203 -19.44 -13.95 14.45
C SER A 203 -20.12 -14.55 13.20
N THR A 204 -20.33 -13.76 12.15
CA THR A 204 -20.93 -14.23 10.89
C THR A 204 -20.00 -15.12 10.06
N CYS A 205 -18.68 -15.10 10.31
CA CYS A 205 -17.73 -16.04 9.70
C CYS A 205 -18.03 -17.50 10.09
N PHE A 206 -18.65 -17.74 11.24
CA PHE A 206 -19.03 -19.08 11.72
C PHE A 206 -20.43 -19.52 11.26
N SER A 207 -21.07 -18.77 10.36
CA SER A 207 -22.38 -19.14 9.84
C SER A 207 -22.29 -20.35 8.91
N LYS A 208 -23.32 -21.22 8.93
CA LYS A 208 -23.41 -22.38 8.02
C LYS A 208 -23.67 -21.98 6.56
N ILE A 209 -24.02 -20.71 6.32
CA ILE A 209 -24.40 -20.21 5.00
C ILE A 209 -23.16 -19.68 4.30
N THR A 210 -22.67 -20.44 3.33
CA THR A 210 -21.44 -20.14 2.57
C THR A 210 -21.41 -18.72 2.00
N LYS A 211 -22.53 -18.19 1.49
CA LYS A 211 -22.59 -16.83 0.93
C LYS A 211 -22.37 -15.73 1.99
N VAL A 212 -22.88 -15.93 3.20
CA VAL A 212 -22.73 -14.98 4.32
C VAL A 212 -21.29 -15.05 4.83
N GLN A 213 -20.80 -16.26 5.05
CA GLN A 213 -19.42 -16.52 5.45
C GLN A 213 -18.41 -15.90 4.47
N VAL A 214 -18.56 -16.10 3.15
CA VAL A 214 -17.67 -15.50 2.15
C VAL A 214 -17.73 -13.97 2.18
N ALA A 215 -18.89 -13.35 2.40
CA ALA A 215 -19.00 -11.90 2.53
C ALA A 215 -18.24 -11.38 3.77
N ALA A 216 -18.37 -12.09 4.90
CA ALA A 216 -17.67 -11.78 6.15
C ALA A 216 -16.15 -11.97 6.04
N LEU A 217 -15.70 -13.07 5.44
CA LEU A 217 -14.28 -13.31 5.18
C LEU A 217 -13.69 -12.22 4.27
N ASN A 218 -14.38 -11.87 3.19
CA ASN A 218 -13.92 -10.81 2.27
C ASN A 218 -13.88 -9.43 2.92
N PHE A 219 -14.71 -9.16 3.93
CA PHE A 219 -14.64 -7.93 4.72
C PHE A 219 -13.30 -7.81 5.44
N PHE A 220 -12.88 -8.84 6.17
CA PHE A 220 -11.60 -8.84 6.89
C PHE A 220 -10.37 -8.91 5.97
N LEU A 221 -10.52 -9.51 4.78
CA LEU A 221 -9.43 -9.62 3.81
C LEU A 221 -9.22 -8.34 2.97
N CYS A 222 -10.05 -7.31 3.16
CA CYS A 222 -9.97 -6.02 2.45
C CYS A 222 -9.88 -6.17 0.92
N ASN A 223 -10.59 -7.14 0.33
CA ASN A 223 -10.51 -7.40 -1.12
C ASN A 223 -11.26 -6.36 -1.98
N ASN A 224 -11.84 -5.34 -1.35
CA ASN A 224 -12.30 -4.14 -2.04
C ASN A 224 -11.28 -3.04 -1.75
N GLN A 225 -10.25 -2.99 -2.59
CA GLN A 225 -9.36 -1.84 -2.69
C GLN A 225 -10.21 -0.57 -2.60
N ASN A 226 -9.93 0.25 -1.59
CA ASN A 226 -10.40 1.63 -1.50
C ASN A 226 -9.89 2.39 -2.74
N LYS A 227 -10.58 2.23 -3.88
CA LYS A 227 -10.31 3.00 -5.10
C LYS A 227 -10.86 4.42 -5.02
N ASP A 228 -11.63 4.74 -3.97
CA ASP A 228 -12.42 5.98 -3.92
C ASP A 228 -12.04 6.96 -2.79
N ASN A 229 -11.06 6.65 -1.92
CA ASN A 229 -10.68 7.55 -0.82
C ASN A 229 -9.44 8.41 -1.11
N ASP A 230 -8.96 8.47 -2.36
CA ASP A 230 -7.83 9.31 -2.77
C ASP A 230 -8.23 10.76 -3.13
N LYS A 231 -9.40 11.23 -2.69
CA LYS A 231 -9.83 12.62 -2.88
C LYS A 231 -10.29 13.21 -1.55
N ASP A 232 -9.69 14.35 -1.25
CA ASP A 232 -10.07 15.32 -0.21
C ASP A 232 -9.44 15.10 1.17
N SER A 233 -8.16 15.47 1.25
CA SER A 233 -7.63 16.14 2.46
C SER A 233 -6.51 17.10 2.04
N ASP A 234 -6.91 18.23 1.47
CA ASP A 234 -6.08 19.43 1.42
C ASP A 234 -6.25 20.12 2.79
N SER A 235 -5.34 19.81 3.71
CA SER A 235 -5.12 20.64 4.90
C SER A 235 -3.79 21.34 4.68
N ASP A 236 -3.87 22.61 4.29
CA ASP A 236 -2.78 23.57 4.38
C ASP A 236 -2.55 23.86 5.87
N ASP A 237 -1.39 23.48 6.38
CA ASP A 237 -0.50 24.35 7.16
C ASP A 237 0.71 23.55 7.69
N ASP A 238 1.89 24.05 7.35
CA ASP A 238 3.06 24.20 8.25
C ASP A 238 4.34 24.36 7.43
N GLU A 239 5.02 25.47 7.73
CA GLU A 239 6.19 26.03 7.10
C GLU A 239 7.33 25.00 6.91
N LYS A 240 7.60 24.66 5.64
CA LYS A 240 8.86 24.10 5.14
C LYS A 240 8.89 24.23 3.62
N LEU A 241 9.85 25.01 3.10
CA LEU A 241 10.23 25.23 1.69
C LEU A 241 9.22 24.71 0.65
N THR A 242 8.34 25.59 0.19
CA THR A 242 7.28 25.22 -0.74
C THR A 242 7.83 24.87 -2.13
N LYS A 243 7.08 24.06 -2.89
CA LYS A 243 7.38 23.78 -4.32
C LYS A 243 7.56 25.09 -5.11
N LYS A 244 6.92 26.18 -4.67
CA LYS A 244 7.02 27.52 -5.25
C LYS A 244 8.43 28.10 -5.11
N ASP A 245 9.12 27.89 -3.99
CA ASP A 245 10.45 28.44 -3.70
C ASP A 245 11.52 27.79 -4.57
N ILE A 246 11.47 26.47 -4.73
CA ILE A 246 12.38 25.73 -5.63
C ILE A 246 12.18 26.15 -7.10
N LEU A 247 10.94 26.40 -7.51
CA LEU A 247 10.62 26.85 -8.86
C LEU A 247 11.06 28.31 -9.09
N LEU A 248 10.95 29.16 -8.07
CA LEU A 248 11.42 30.55 -8.11
C LEU A 248 12.94 30.61 -8.23
N GLY A 249 13.68 29.80 -7.44
CA GLY A 249 15.14 29.67 -7.53
C GLY A 249 15.66 29.10 -8.86
N HIS A 250 14.83 28.34 -9.59
CA HIS A 250 15.11 27.92 -10.97
C HIS A 250 14.85 29.05 -11.99
N ARG A 251 13.84 29.90 -11.73
CA ARG A 251 13.43 30.98 -12.64
C ARG A 251 14.43 32.14 -12.68
N VAL A 252 15.03 32.47 -11.53
CA VAL A 252 15.96 33.60 -11.38
C VAL A 252 17.40 33.24 -11.83
N GLY A 253 17.75 31.96 -11.86
CA GLY A 253 19.10 31.50 -12.24
C GLY A 253 19.34 31.29 -13.74
N LYS A 254 20.62 31.15 -14.12
CA LYS A 254 21.03 30.76 -15.48
C LYS A 254 20.42 29.40 -15.87
N LYS A 255 19.68 29.38 -16.99
CA LYS A 255 19.00 28.18 -17.51
C LYS A 255 20.00 27.21 -18.14
N SER A 256 20.47 26.24 -17.34
CA SER A 256 21.35 25.15 -17.77
C SER A 256 20.67 23.78 -17.60
N ALA A 257 20.99 22.84 -18.49
CA ALA A 257 20.49 21.46 -18.43
C ALA A 257 20.86 20.76 -17.11
N LYS A 258 22.04 21.05 -16.55
CA LYS A 258 22.48 20.52 -15.24
C LYS A 258 21.60 21.04 -14.10
N ARG A 259 21.26 22.34 -14.11
CA ARG A 259 20.42 22.99 -13.07
C ARG A 259 18.98 22.52 -13.14
N LYS A 260 18.42 22.34 -14.34
CA LYS A 260 17.09 21.73 -14.55
C LYS A 260 17.00 20.32 -13.94
N LYS A 261 18.04 19.49 -14.16
CA LYS A 261 18.13 18.13 -13.58
C LYS A 261 18.26 18.17 -12.05
N LYS A 262 18.97 19.16 -11.48
CA LYS A 262 19.08 19.36 -10.02
C LYS A 262 17.74 19.78 -9.40
N THR A 263 17.00 20.68 -10.03
CA THR A 263 15.67 21.11 -9.54
C THR A 263 14.60 20.03 -9.67
N GLU A 264 14.62 19.23 -10.76
CA GLU A 264 13.76 18.06 -10.89
C GLU A 264 14.06 17.00 -9.82
N ARG A 265 15.34 16.79 -9.48
CA ARG A 265 15.75 15.90 -8.38
C ARG A 265 15.28 16.43 -7.01
N ALA A 266 15.40 17.73 -6.76
CA ALA A 266 14.95 18.37 -5.52
C ALA A 266 13.42 18.29 -5.36
N LEU A 267 12.65 18.54 -6.42
CA LEU A 267 11.19 18.38 -6.41
C LEU A 267 10.78 16.93 -6.14
N ARG A 268 11.46 15.94 -6.73
CA ARG A 268 11.23 14.52 -6.44
C ARG A 268 11.60 14.15 -5.00
N ALA A 269 12.64 14.74 -4.43
CA ALA A 269 13.04 14.51 -3.04
C ALA A 269 12.00 15.08 -2.06
N LEU A 270 11.47 16.28 -2.31
CA LEU A 270 10.36 16.86 -1.55
C LEU A 270 9.10 16.02 -1.64
N GLU A 271 8.74 15.53 -2.84
CA GLU A 271 7.61 14.64 -3.01
C GLU A 271 7.79 13.31 -2.25
N LYS A 272 9.02 12.78 -2.19
CA LYS A 272 9.35 11.63 -1.36
C LYS A 272 9.24 11.94 0.13
N GLN A 273 9.65 13.11 0.60
CA GLN A 273 9.52 13.52 2.00
C GLN A 273 8.07 13.78 2.41
N LYS A 274 7.27 14.44 1.56
CA LYS A 274 5.81 14.61 1.80
C LYS A 274 5.09 13.26 1.89
N LYS A 275 5.52 12.26 1.10
CA LYS A 275 5.01 10.88 1.23
C LYS A 275 5.44 10.18 2.52
N LYS A 276 6.61 10.51 3.07
CA LYS A 276 7.10 10.00 4.37
C LYS A 276 6.40 10.65 5.57
N LYS A 277 5.98 11.91 5.43
CA LYS A 277 5.29 12.69 6.47
C LYS A 277 3.77 12.51 6.50
N LYS A 278 3.18 11.70 5.61
CA LYS A 278 1.80 11.25 5.84
C LYS A 278 1.82 10.51 7.17
N VAL A 279 1.23 11.11 8.20
CA VAL A 279 1.02 10.49 9.51
C VAL A 279 0.55 9.08 9.25
N GLU A 280 1.20 8.10 9.87
CA GLU A 280 0.73 6.71 9.90
C GLU A 280 -0.64 6.74 10.58
N ILE A 281 -1.68 6.93 9.78
CA ILE A 281 -3.03 6.66 10.22
C ILE A 281 -3.02 5.15 10.38
N PHE A 282 -2.86 4.70 11.64
CA PHE A 282 -3.26 3.38 12.04
C PHE A 282 -4.77 3.33 11.83
N ASP A 283 -5.20 3.16 10.58
CA ASP A 283 -6.53 2.68 10.27
C ASP A 283 -6.60 1.37 11.04
N TYR A 284 -7.31 1.38 12.18
CA TYR A 284 -7.54 0.19 12.97
C TYR A 284 -8.23 -0.79 12.04
N SER A 285 -7.43 -1.67 11.45
CA SER A 285 -7.91 -2.77 10.63
C SER A 285 -8.94 -3.50 11.48
N ALA A 286 -10.04 -3.92 10.87
CA ALA A 286 -11.10 -4.65 11.58
C ALA A 286 -10.55 -5.85 12.37
N LEU A 287 -9.38 -6.37 11.97
CA LEU A 287 -8.63 -7.41 12.65
C LEU A 287 -8.12 -7.01 14.04
N HIS A 288 -7.67 -5.77 14.26
CA HIS A 288 -7.21 -5.28 15.57
C HIS A 288 -8.37 -5.04 16.55
N LEU A 289 -9.58 -4.86 16.03
CA LEU A 289 -10.78 -4.56 16.81
C LEU A 289 -11.51 -5.82 17.32
N LEU A 290 -10.97 -7.01 17.07
CA LEU A 290 -11.51 -8.28 17.59
C LEU A 290 -11.25 -8.41 19.09
N TYR A 291 -12.23 -8.90 19.84
CA TYR A 291 -12.12 -9.03 21.31
C TYR A 291 -11.17 -10.15 21.74
N ASP A 292 -11.27 -11.31 21.11
CA ASP A 292 -10.41 -12.45 21.36
C ASP A 292 -9.95 -13.03 20.00
N PRO A 293 -8.79 -12.59 19.48
CA PRO A 293 -8.27 -13.06 18.21
C PRO A 293 -7.81 -14.53 18.28
N GLN A 294 -7.43 -15.04 19.45
CA GLN A 294 -6.94 -16.43 19.62
C GLN A 294 -8.09 -17.43 19.52
N ASP A 295 -9.17 -17.27 20.31
CA ASP A 295 -10.34 -18.15 20.23
C ASP A 295 -10.98 -18.08 18.84
N PHE A 296 -11.03 -16.88 18.26
CA PHE A 296 -11.52 -16.69 16.90
C PHE A 296 -10.73 -17.51 15.87
N ALA A 297 -9.39 -17.47 15.93
CA ALA A 297 -8.52 -18.23 15.02
C ALA A 297 -8.66 -19.75 15.22
N GLU A 298 -8.71 -20.24 16.47
CA GLU A 298 -8.88 -21.66 16.75
C GLU A 298 -10.22 -22.20 16.23
N ARG A 299 -11.30 -21.47 16.47
CA ARG A 299 -12.63 -21.85 15.99
C ARG A 299 -12.70 -21.85 14.47
N LEU A 300 -12.09 -20.85 13.82
CA LEU A 300 -12.05 -20.75 12.37
C LEU A 300 -11.22 -21.89 11.75
N PHE A 301 -10.14 -22.31 12.42
CA PHE A 301 -9.35 -23.47 12.01
C PHE A 301 -10.12 -24.79 12.16
N ARG A 302 -10.82 -25.02 13.29
CA ARG A 302 -11.69 -26.21 13.47
C ARG A 302 -12.78 -26.27 12.39
N GLN A 303 -13.35 -25.13 12.02
CA GLN A 303 -14.31 -25.07 10.93
C GLN A 303 -13.67 -25.43 9.58
N LEU A 304 -12.46 -24.95 9.32
CA LEU A 304 -11.71 -25.27 8.10
C LEU A 304 -11.40 -26.78 8.00
N GLU A 305 -11.00 -27.44 9.10
CA GLU A 305 -10.75 -28.89 9.13
C GLU A 305 -12.01 -29.72 8.86
N THR A 306 -13.14 -29.31 9.45
CA THR A 306 -14.43 -30.02 9.31
C THR A 306 -15.16 -29.69 8.01
N SER A 307 -14.89 -28.53 7.40
CA SER A 307 -15.60 -28.07 6.21
C SER A 307 -15.24 -28.88 4.95
N ASN A 308 -16.28 -29.33 4.23
CA ASN A 308 -16.15 -29.90 2.88
C ASN A 308 -16.49 -28.87 1.78
N GLU A 309 -16.13 -27.61 2.02
CA GLU A 309 -16.43 -26.53 1.08
C GLU A 309 -15.49 -26.49 -0.12
N ARG A 310 -15.87 -25.71 -1.14
CA ARG A 310 -15.05 -25.47 -2.33
C ARG A 310 -13.68 -24.93 -1.91
N PHE A 311 -12.65 -25.35 -2.64
CA PHE A 311 -11.26 -24.99 -2.36
C PHE A 311 -11.03 -23.45 -2.30
N GLU A 312 -11.75 -22.67 -3.10
CA GLU A 312 -11.67 -21.20 -3.07
C GLU A 312 -12.11 -20.60 -1.73
N VAL A 313 -13.10 -21.19 -1.06
CA VAL A 313 -13.54 -20.74 0.26
C VAL A 313 -12.54 -21.17 1.33
N LYS A 314 -11.96 -22.38 1.22
CA LYS A 314 -10.86 -22.83 2.09
C LYS A 314 -9.65 -21.89 2.00
N LEU A 315 -9.35 -21.40 0.80
CA LEU A 315 -8.29 -20.43 0.57
C LEU A 315 -8.55 -19.09 1.27
N LEU A 316 -9.80 -18.60 1.29
CA LEU A 316 -10.17 -17.39 2.04
C LEU A 316 -10.01 -17.57 3.56
N HIS A 317 -10.35 -18.75 4.09
CA HIS A 317 -10.12 -19.06 5.51
C HIS A 317 -8.62 -19.08 5.85
N GLN A 318 -7.81 -19.71 4.99
CA GLN A 318 -6.35 -19.76 5.17
C GLN A 318 -5.74 -18.35 5.15
N ASP A 319 -6.17 -17.47 4.24
CA ASP A 319 -5.73 -16.08 4.17
C ASP A 319 -6.08 -15.31 5.46
N LEU A 320 -7.31 -15.47 5.96
CA LEU A 320 -7.73 -14.77 7.17
C LEU A 320 -6.94 -15.27 8.39
N LEU A 321 -6.77 -16.58 8.51
CA LEU A 321 -5.97 -17.20 9.57
C LEU A 321 -4.52 -16.74 9.52
N SER A 322 -3.88 -16.70 8.34
CA SER A 322 -2.48 -16.29 8.24
C SER A 322 -2.27 -14.82 8.62
N ARG A 323 -3.22 -13.94 8.27
CA ARG A 323 -3.17 -12.53 8.68
C ARG A 323 -3.37 -12.36 10.19
N LEU A 324 -4.31 -13.10 10.78
CA LEU A 324 -4.54 -13.06 12.23
C LEU A 324 -3.33 -13.54 13.02
N ILE A 325 -2.74 -14.66 12.61
CA ILE A 325 -1.53 -15.21 13.23
C ILE A 325 -0.38 -14.21 13.13
N GLY A 326 -0.14 -13.64 11.95
CA GLY A 326 0.94 -12.68 11.74
C GLY A 326 0.78 -11.37 12.50
N LEU A 327 -0.45 -10.83 12.59
CA LEU A 327 -0.72 -9.54 13.23
C LEU A 327 -0.73 -9.62 14.76
N HIS A 328 -1.46 -10.59 15.33
CA HIS A 328 -1.65 -10.72 16.78
C HIS A 328 -0.64 -11.66 17.45
N GLN A 329 0.28 -12.22 16.67
CA GLN A 329 1.24 -13.20 17.09
C GLN A 329 0.66 -14.43 17.81
N LEU A 330 -0.32 -15.07 17.14
CA LEU A 330 -1.09 -16.17 17.68
C LEU A 330 -0.36 -17.51 17.55
N LEU A 331 -0.51 -18.38 18.56
CA LEU A 331 0.06 -19.73 18.54
C LEU A 331 -0.99 -20.75 18.07
N LEU A 332 -0.97 -21.08 16.77
CA LEU A 332 -1.83 -22.11 16.17
C LEU A 332 -0.98 -23.17 15.46
N LEU A 333 -0.38 -24.09 16.22
CA LEU A 333 0.64 -25.02 15.71
C LEU A 333 0.10 -26.03 14.68
N ASN A 334 -1.17 -26.44 14.79
CA ASN A 334 -1.79 -27.39 13.86
C ASN A 334 -2.02 -26.82 12.45
N PHE A 335 -1.98 -25.49 12.31
CA PHE A 335 -2.12 -24.82 11.02
C PHE A 335 -0.96 -25.14 10.07
N TYR A 336 0.26 -25.25 10.60
CA TYR A 336 1.46 -25.48 9.78
C TYR A 336 1.49 -26.87 9.12
N PRO A 337 1.27 -28.00 9.85
CA PRO A 337 1.11 -29.31 9.22
C PRO A 337 -0.05 -29.37 8.23
N TYR A 338 -1.14 -28.63 8.49
CA TYR A 338 -2.26 -28.55 7.56
C TYR A 338 -1.86 -27.90 6.23
N LEU A 339 -1.14 -26.76 6.28
CA LEU A 339 -0.62 -26.11 5.07
C LEU A 339 0.42 -26.95 4.35
N GLN A 340 1.27 -27.68 5.08
CA GLN A 340 2.33 -28.54 4.54
C GLN A 340 1.80 -29.56 3.52
N ARG A 341 0.58 -30.08 3.70
CA ARG A 341 -0.09 -31.01 2.76
C ARG A 341 -0.34 -30.39 1.39
N TYR A 342 -0.48 -29.06 1.31
CA TYR A 342 -0.77 -28.33 0.08
C TYR A 342 0.49 -27.72 -0.58
N LEU A 343 1.67 -27.91 -0.01
CA LEU A 343 2.95 -27.39 -0.52
C LEU A 343 3.53 -28.27 -1.64
N GLN A 344 2.77 -28.43 -2.72
CA GLN A 344 3.20 -29.10 -3.94
C GLN A 344 3.13 -28.15 -5.14
N PRO A 345 4.10 -28.12 -6.07
CA PRO A 345 4.10 -27.20 -7.21
C PRO A 345 2.89 -27.33 -8.13
N HIS A 346 2.31 -28.54 -8.25
CA HIS A 346 1.18 -28.82 -9.14
C HIS A 346 -0.18 -28.38 -8.56
N GLN A 347 -0.23 -28.05 -7.27
CA GLN A 347 -1.46 -27.68 -6.60
C GLN A 347 -1.98 -26.32 -7.12
N ARG A 348 -3.31 -26.13 -7.11
CA ARG A 348 -3.93 -24.88 -7.59
C ARG A 348 -3.66 -23.72 -6.63
N GLN A 349 -3.27 -22.56 -7.16
CA GLN A 349 -3.01 -21.32 -6.40
C GLN A 349 -1.98 -21.46 -5.27
N VAL A 350 -0.97 -22.31 -5.46
CA VAL A 350 0.09 -22.57 -4.48
C VAL A 350 0.87 -21.33 -4.07
N THR A 351 1.04 -20.36 -4.96
CA THR A 351 1.70 -19.08 -4.62
C THR A 351 1.00 -18.35 -3.49
N LYS A 352 -0.33 -18.45 -3.40
CA LYS A 352 -1.11 -17.90 -2.28
C LYS A 352 -0.91 -18.70 -1.00
N ILE A 353 -0.82 -20.02 -1.10
CA ILE A 353 -0.59 -20.89 0.07
C ILE A 353 0.80 -20.61 0.67
N LEU A 354 1.81 -20.47 -0.18
CA LEU A 354 3.15 -20.05 0.21
C LEU A 354 3.15 -18.67 0.88
N LEU A 355 2.32 -17.75 0.38
CA LEU A 355 2.10 -16.45 1.03
C LEU A 355 1.53 -16.59 2.44
N TYR A 356 0.52 -17.44 2.62
CA TYR A 356 -0.10 -17.65 3.93
C TYR A 356 0.87 -18.25 4.94
N VAL A 357 1.74 -19.18 4.51
CA VAL A 357 2.83 -19.70 5.36
C VAL A 357 3.74 -18.57 5.82
N ALA A 358 4.21 -17.74 4.87
CA ALA A 358 5.13 -16.67 5.19
C ALA A 358 4.48 -15.59 6.08
N GLN A 359 3.21 -15.27 5.88
CA GLN A 359 2.44 -14.33 6.70
C GLN A 359 2.20 -14.86 8.13
N ALA A 360 1.92 -16.16 8.26
CA ALA A 360 1.73 -16.80 9.55
C ALA A 360 3.04 -17.07 10.30
N SER A 361 4.20 -16.80 9.70
CA SER A 361 5.50 -17.04 10.35
C SER A 361 5.85 -15.87 11.26
N HIS A 362 6.25 -16.14 12.50
CA HIS A 362 6.66 -15.11 13.45
C HIS A 362 7.63 -15.65 14.50
N GLU A 363 8.26 -14.75 15.25
CA GLU A 363 9.33 -15.05 16.21
C GLU A 363 8.91 -16.03 17.32
N ILE A 364 7.65 -16.00 17.76
CA ILE A 364 7.15 -16.84 18.86
C ILE A 364 6.86 -18.28 18.42
N VAL A 365 6.79 -18.58 17.12
CA VAL A 365 6.53 -19.97 16.69
C VAL A 365 7.77 -20.83 16.86
N PRO A 366 7.64 -22.06 17.40
CA PRO A 366 8.76 -22.99 17.53
C PRO A 366 9.49 -23.22 16.21
N PRO A 367 10.82 -23.10 16.18
CA PRO A 367 11.60 -23.18 14.95
C PRO A 367 11.50 -24.54 14.26
N ASP A 368 11.34 -25.64 15.02
CA ASP A 368 11.24 -27.01 14.50
C ASP A 368 10.10 -27.18 13.47
N ILE A 369 8.96 -26.53 13.72
CA ILE A 369 7.78 -26.60 12.86
C ILE A 369 8.05 -25.85 11.56
N LEU A 370 8.62 -24.65 11.64
CA LEU A 370 8.97 -23.85 10.46
C LEU A 370 10.12 -24.49 9.67
N GLN A 371 11.06 -25.16 10.34
CA GLN A 371 12.15 -25.88 9.70
C GLN A 371 11.62 -27.04 8.85
N SER A 372 10.62 -27.80 9.35
CA SER A 372 9.92 -28.83 8.57
C SER A 372 9.25 -28.23 7.31
N ILE A 373 8.64 -27.06 7.43
CA ILE A 373 8.06 -26.35 6.29
C ILE A 373 9.14 -25.89 5.29
N CYS A 374 10.23 -25.28 5.76
CA CYS A 374 11.34 -24.87 4.90
C CYS A 374 11.94 -26.06 4.15
N LYS A 375 12.15 -27.20 4.84
CA LYS A 375 12.62 -28.45 4.23
C LYS A 375 11.64 -28.97 3.18
N THR A 376 10.33 -28.97 3.45
CA THR A 376 9.35 -29.37 2.42
C THR A 376 9.28 -28.43 1.23
N ILE A 377 9.39 -27.11 1.43
CA ILE A 377 9.45 -26.16 0.32
C ILE A 377 10.71 -26.42 -0.52
N ALA A 378 11.86 -26.61 0.13
CA ALA A 378 13.12 -26.89 -0.57
C ALA A 378 13.02 -28.19 -1.40
N ASN A 379 12.56 -29.28 -0.79
CA ASN A 379 12.46 -30.59 -1.43
C ASN A 379 11.44 -30.64 -2.59
N ASN A 380 10.36 -29.88 -2.50
CA ASN A 380 9.30 -29.91 -3.51
C ASN A 380 9.48 -28.85 -4.60
N PHE A 381 9.95 -27.64 -4.27
CA PHE A 381 10.02 -26.50 -5.20
C PHE A 381 11.41 -26.28 -5.77
N ILE A 382 12.47 -26.48 -4.97
CA ILE A 382 13.85 -26.15 -5.34
C ILE A 382 14.56 -27.42 -5.84
N THR A 383 13.96 -28.02 -6.87
CA THR A 383 14.53 -29.19 -7.56
C THR A 383 14.77 -28.86 -9.01
N GLU A 384 15.78 -29.49 -9.63
CA GLU A 384 16.11 -29.27 -11.05
C GLU A 384 15.00 -29.68 -12.01
N ARG A 385 14.01 -30.44 -11.54
CA ARG A 385 12.84 -30.86 -12.32
C ARG A 385 11.84 -29.73 -12.54
N ASN A 386 11.84 -28.73 -11.66
CA ASN A 386 10.90 -27.62 -11.70
C ASN A 386 11.44 -26.49 -12.58
N SER A 387 10.54 -25.62 -13.06
CA SER A 387 10.94 -24.43 -13.79
C SER A 387 11.67 -23.43 -12.89
N GLY A 388 12.58 -22.64 -13.46
CA GLY A 388 13.29 -21.59 -12.72
C GLY A 388 12.37 -20.53 -12.08
N GLU A 389 11.11 -20.41 -12.53
CA GLU A 389 10.10 -19.56 -11.89
C GLU A 389 9.60 -20.17 -10.58
N VAL A 390 9.28 -21.46 -10.58
CA VAL A 390 8.84 -22.20 -9.38
C VAL A 390 9.96 -22.26 -8.33
N MET A 391 11.20 -22.47 -8.78
CA MET A 391 12.37 -22.43 -7.90
C MET A 391 12.58 -21.05 -7.26
N ALA A 392 12.43 -19.98 -8.05
CA ALA A 392 12.54 -18.60 -7.54
C ALA A 392 11.44 -18.30 -6.51
N VAL A 393 10.20 -18.69 -6.78
CA VAL A 393 9.07 -18.57 -5.84
C VAL A 393 9.36 -19.31 -4.53
N GLY A 394 9.90 -20.53 -4.60
CA GLY A 394 10.31 -21.29 -3.42
C GLY A 394 11.38 -20.57 -2.59
N LEU A 395 12.46 -20.11 -3.23
CA LEU A 395 13.54 -19.36 -2.56
C LEU A 395 13.06 -18.04 -1.94
N ASN A 396 12.21 -17.28 -2.63
CA ASN A 396 11.64 -16.04 -2.11
C ASN A 396 10.72 -16.31 -0.92
N THR A 397 9.93 -17.38 -0.97
CA THR A 397 9.06 -17.77 0.16
C THR A 397 9.91 -18.10 1.39
N ILE A 398 10.95 -18.91 1.23
CA ILE A 398 11.88 -19.24 2.32
C ILE A 398 12.53 -17.96 2.87
N ARG A 399 12.98 -17.05 2.02
CA ARG A 399 13.50 -15.75 2.45
C ARG A 399 12.49 -14.96 3.28
N GLU A 400 11.23 -14.90 2.88
CA GLU A 400 10.19 -14.16 3.61
C GLU A 400 9.83 -14.81 4.95
N ILE A 401 9.86 -16.15 5.03
CA ILE A 401 9.74 -16.88 6.31
C ILE A 401 10.92 -16.53 7.21
N CYS A 402 12.15 -16.63 6.69
CA CYS A 402 13.38 -16.34 7.45
C CYS A 402 13.52 -14.87 7.84
N SER A 403 12.88 -13.95 7.11
CA SER A 403 12.86 -12.53 7.46
C SER A 403 12.18 -12.28 8.81
N ARG A 404 11.16 -13.09 9.12
CA ARG A 404 10.40 -13.05 10.37
C ARG A 404 10.98 -13.99 11.43
N CYS A 405 11.33 -15.21 11.05
CA CYS A 405 11.93 -16.20 11.93
C CYS A 405 13.21 -16.76 11.28
N TYR A 406 14.36 -16.16 11.57
CA TYR A 406 15.65 -16.59 11.01
C TYR A 406 16.14 -17.92 11.61
N LEU A 407 15.68 -18.28 12.81
CA LEU A 407 16.04 -19.52 13.50
C LEU A 407 15.44 -20.78 12.86
N ALA A 408 14.44 -20.63 11.98
CA ALA A 408 13.83 -21.76 11.27
C ALA A 408 14.76 -22.41 10.22
N MET A 409 15.91 -21.79 9.92
CA MET A 409 16.84 -22.25 8.90
C MET A 409 17.96 -23.10 9.51
N ASP A 410 18.24 -24.23 8.86
CA ASP A 410 19.35 -25.12 9.20
C ASP A 410 20.64 -24.68 8.48
N GLU A 411 21.82 -24.96 9.06
CA GLU A 411 23.11 -24.61 8.45
C GLU A 411 23.29 -25.32 7.10
N ASP A 412 23.02 -26.63 7.08
CA ASP A 412 23.13 -27.46 5.87
C ASP A 412 22.19 -26.99 4.77
N LEU A 413 20.94 -26.68 5.13
CA LEU A 413 19.94 -26.21 4.18
C LEU A 413 20.34 -24.83 3.62
N LEU A 414 20.83 -23.91 4.46
CA LEU A 414 21.27 -22.60 4.00
C LEU A 414 22.46 -22.70 3.04
N HIS A 415 23.42 -23.59 3.33
CA HIS A 415 24.56 -23.86 2.47
C HIS A 415 24.14 -24.45 1.12
N ASP A 416 23.14 -25.32 1.09
CA ASP A 416 22.60 -25.84 -0.17
C ASP A 416 21.86 -24.76 -0.97
N LEU A 417 21.08 -23.91 -0.31
CA LEU A 417 20.37 -22.81 -0.97
C LEU A 417 21.32 -21.71 -1.48
N SER A 418 22.45 -21.47 -0.80
CA SER A 418 23.43 -20.45 -1.20
C SER A 418 24.15 -20.81 -2.51
N LYS A 419 24.30 -22.10 -2.83
CA LYS A 419 24.91 -22.59 -4.09
C LYS A 419 24.15 -22.10 -5.32
N TYR A 420 22.85 -21.83 -5.22
CA TYR A 420 22.04 -21.29 -6.32
C TYR A 420 22.39 -19.83 -6.71
N LYS A 421 23.33 -19.16 -6.03
CA LYS A 421 23.81 -17.82 -6.39
C LYS A 421 24.41 -17.72 -7.80
N SER A 422 24.97 -18.81 -8.32
CA SER A 422 25.55 -18.90 -9.67
C SER A 422 24.68 -19.70 -10.65
N TYR A 423 23.41 -19.94 -10.31
CA TYR A 423 22.49 -20.66 -11.18
C TYR A 423 22.24 -19.90 -12.49
N ARG A 424 22.00 -20.65 -13.58
CA ARG A 424 21.84 -20.12 -14.94
C ARG A 424 20.71 -19.09 -15.04
N ASP A 425 19.60 -19.33 -14.34
CA ASP A 425 18.46 -18.42 -14.33
C ASP A 425 18.70 -17.22 -13.40
N LYS A 426 18.49 -16.02 -13.95
CA LYS A 426 18.69 -14.76 -13.21
C LYS A 426 17.70 -14.61 -12.05
N SER A 427 16.47 -15.10 -12.18
CA SER A 427 15.45 -15.08 -11.12
C SER A 427 15.88 -15.90 -9.91
N VAL A 428 16.31 -17.14 -10.14
CA VAL A 428 16.80 -18.07 -9.09
C VAL A 428 18.05 -17.50 -8.43
N SER A 429 19.03 -17.05 -9.23
CA SER A 429 20.26 -16.48 -8.67
C SER A 429 20.06 -15.16 -7.93
N ALA A 430 19.09 -14.32 -8.34
CA ALA A 430 18.72 -13.12 -7.59
C ALA A 430 18.05 -13.48 -6.25
N SER A 431 17.14 -14.46 -6.27
CA SER A 431 16.44 -14.93 -5.07
C SER A 431 17.43 -15.52 -4.05
N ALA A 432 18.38 -16.37 -4.49
CA ALA A 432 19.43 -16.91 -3.62
C ALA A 432 20.34 -15.83 -3.03
N ARG A 433 20.74 -14.82 -3.83
CA ARG A 433 21.52 -13.66 -3.32
C ARG A 433 20.74 -12.86 -2.29
N SER A 434 19.42 -12.71 -2.48
CA SER A 434 18.57 -11.98 -1.52
C SER A 434 18.42 -12.71 -0.18
N LEU A 435 18.47 -14.05 -0.18
CA LEU A 435 18.51 -14.86 1.03
C LEU A 435 19.86 -14.70 1.76
N ILE A 436 20.97 -14.76 1.02
CA ILE A 436 22.31 -14.52 1.58
C ILE A 436 22.38 -13.13 2.22
N GLN A 437 21.85 -12.11 1.55
CA GLN A 437 21.82 -10.75 2.07
C GLN A 437 21.02 -10.64 3.37
N LEU A 438 19.90 -11.36 3.50
CA LEU A 438 19.13 -11.40 4.73
C LEU A 438 19.93 -12.00 5.90
N PHE A 439 20.60 -13.13 5.69
CA PHE A 439 21.41 -13.76 6.74
C PHE A 439 22.67 -12.96 7.06
N ARG A 440 23.21 -12.16 6.13
CA ARG A 440 24.24 -11.15 6.44
C ARG A 440 23.74 -10.08 7.41
N GLU A 441 22.46 -9.75 7.40
CA GLU A 441 21.88 -8.74 8.28
C GLU A 441 21.44 -9.33 9.62
N LYS A 442 20.93 -10.57 9.63
CA LYS A 442 20.31 -11.20 10.81
C LYS A 442 21.18 -12.19 11.56
N ASN A 443 21.95 -13.03 10.86
CA ASN A 443 22.86 -13.98 11.50
C ASN A 443 23.99 -14.38 10.53
N PRO A 444 25.10 -13.60 10.50
CA PRO A 444 26.22 -13.88 9.61
C PRO A 444 26.96 -15.19 9.91
N GLN A 445 26.85 -15.72 11.14
CA GLN A 445 27.60 -16.90 11.56
C GLN A 445 27.14 -18.16 10.84
N LEU A 446 25.84 -18.26 10.55
CA LEU A 446 25.22 -19.39 9.84
C LEU A 446 25.65 -19.48 8.35
N LEU A 447 26.21 -18.41 7.79
CA LEU A 447 26.71 -18.41 6.42
C LEU A 447 28.16 -18.93 6.34
N GLU A 448 28.48 -19.62 5.24
CA GLU A 448 29.87 -19.94 4.90
C GLU A 448 30.74 -18.67 4.87
N ARG A 449 32.01 -18.81 5.25
CA ARG A 449 33.00 -17.72 5.25
C ARG A 449 33.09 -16.95 3.92
N LYS A 450 32.86 -17.63 2.78
CA LYS A 450 32.85 -17.01 1.45
C LYS A 450 31.68 -16.06 1.23
N ASP A 451 30.56 -16.34 1.87
CA ASP A 451 29.30 -15.64 1.66
C ASP A 451 28.99 -14.59 2.73
N ARG A 452 29.76 -14.53 3.83
CA ARG A 452 29.65 -13.50 4.88
C ARG A 452 29.88 -12.07 4.39
N GLY A 453 30.68 -11.89 3.33
CA GLY A 453 31.10 -10.55 2.88
C GLY A 453 32.09 -9.90 3.87
N LYS A 454 32.37 -8.61 3.69
CA LYS A 454 33.18 -7.84 4.64
C LYS A 454 32.31 -7.44 5.84
N PRO A 455 32.74 -7.69 7.09
CA PRO A 455 31.94 -7.43 8.27
C PRO A 455 31.79 -5.91 8.51
N THR A 456 30.56 -5.42 8.38
CA THR A 456 30.16 -4.04 8.78
C THR A 456 30.19 -3.90 10.31
N GLU A 457 30.40 -2.70 10.85
CA GLU A 457 30.36 -2.46 12.32
C GLU A 457 29.07 -2.98 12.96
N PHE A 458 27.93 -2.69 12.33
CA PHE A 458 26.62 -3.22 12.74
C PHE A 458 26.55 -4.77 12.80
N GLN A 459 27.30 -5.47 11.95
CA GLN A 459 27.33 -6.94 11.95
C GLN A 459 28.20 -7.51 13.07
N ARG A 460 29.15 -6.73 13.58
CA ARG A 460 29.98 -7.12 14.74
C ARG A 460 29.21 -6.94 16.04
N GLU A 461 28.39 -5.90 16.12
CA GLU A 461 27.51 -5.62 17.26
C GLU A 461 26.33 -6.62 17.37
N LEU A 462 26.05 -7.39 16.32
CA LEU A 462 24.89 -8.27 16.25
C LEU A 462 25.12 -9.61 16.98
N VAL A 463 24.54 -9.75 18.17
CA VAL A 463 24.48 -11.02 18.89
C VAL A 463 23.25 -11.81 18.41
N PRO A 464 23.39 -13.01 17.83
CA PRO A 464 22.24 -13.81 17.43
C PRO A 464 21.46 -14.25 18.68
N LEU A 465 20.18 -13.88 18.75
CA LEU A 465 19.31 -14.29 19.86
C LEU A 465 18.85 -15.73 19.66
N GLY A 466 18.79 -16.49 20.75
CA GLY A 466 18.14 -17.80 20.80
C GLY A 466 16.61 -17.70 20.77
N TYR A 467 15.93 -18.81 20.53
CA TYR A 467 14.47 -18.85 20.51
C TYR A 467 13.89 -18.44 21.87
N GLY A 468 12.98 -17.46 21.87
CA GLY A 468 12.36 -16.93 23.09
C GLY A 468 13.27 -16.05 23.95
N GLN A 469 14.50 -15.77 23.52
CA GLN A 469 15.39 -14.87 24.23
C GLN A 469 15.04 -13.42 23.89
N LEU A 470 14.53 -12.68 24.87
CA LEU A 470 14.36 -11.23 24.74
C LEU A 470 15.71 -10.55 25.01
N ASN A 471 16.09 -9.58 24.18
CA ASN A 471 17.24 -8.70 24.43
C ASN A 471 16.74 -7.31 24.86
N PRO A 472 16.35 -7.12 26.13
CA PRO A 472 15.99 -5.80 26.64
C PRO A 472 17.24 -4.93 26.68
N LYS A 473 17.39 -4.04 25.70
CA LYS A 473 18.48 -3.06 25.71
C LYS A 473 18.20 -2.03 26.81
N SER A 474 19.14 -1.87 27.73
CA SER A 474 19.08 -0.85 28.80
C SER A 474 19.38 0.56 28.29
N TYR A 475 19.77 0.69 27.03
CA TYR A 475 20.16 1.92 26.35
C TYR A 475 19.50 2.03 24.97
N LEU A 476 19.36 3.26 24.48
CA LEU A 476 18.94 3.54 23.10
C LEU A 476 20.17 3.42 22.19
N ASP A 477 20.08 2.59 21.14
CA ASP A 477 21.14 2.48 20.15
C ASP A 477 21.41 3.83 19.48
N GLY A 478 22.67 4.28 19.42
CA GLY A 478 23.05 5.56 18.82
C GLY A 478 22.93 6.76 19.74
N ALA A 479 22.49 6.58 21.00
CA ALA A 479 22.45 7.64 22.00
C ALA A 479 23.84 8.24 22.28
N GLU A 480 24.91 7.46 22.09
CA GLU A 480 26.29 7.90 22.24
C GLU A 480 26.72 9.05 21.31
N ILE A 481 25.97 9.30 20.23
CA ILE A 481 26.29 10.30 19.20
C ILE A 481 25.60 11.66 19.48
N LEU A 482 24.59 11.68 20.36
CA LEU A 482 23.81 12.90 20.65
C LEU A 482 24.64 13.99 21.36
N GLU A 483 25.55 13.63 22.26
CA GLU A 483 26.41 14.59 22.95
C GLU A 483 27.49 15.20 22.03
N GLN A 484 28.05 14.41 21.11
CA GLN A 484 29.06 14.90 20.16
C GLN A 484 28.51 16.03 19.30
N HIS A 485 27.24 15.96 18.90
CA HIS A 485 26.60 17.00 18.11
C HIS A 485 26.30 18.28 18.90
N ILE A 486 26.13 18.21 20.22
CA ILE A 486 25.91 19.37 21.09
C ILE A 486 27.26 20.04 21.39
N ASP A 487 28.28 19.25 21.70
CA ASP A 487 29.65 19.75 21.92
C ASP A 487 30.22 20.44 20.66
N ASP A 488 29.86 19.97 19.47
CA ASP A 488 30.26 20.59 18.20
C ASP A 488 29.49 21.89 17.91
N GLN A 489 28.22 22.00 18.34
CA GLN A 489 27.45 23.25 18.28
C GLN A 489 27.96 24.28 19.29
N ASP A 490 28.27 23.86 20.51
CA ASP A 490 28.79 24.75 21.56
C ASP A 490 30.19 25.27 21.23
N LYS A 491 31.03 24.48 20.54
CA LYS A 491 32.34 24.96 20.04
C LYS A 491 32.24 25.98 18.91
N GLN A 492 31.23 25.87 18.03
CA GLN A 492 30.99 26.88 17.00
C GLN A 492 30.45 28.20 17.56
N SER A 493 29.83 28.17 18.74
CA SER A 493 29.26 29.37 19.38
C SER A 493 30.27 30.28 20.10
N ASN A 494 31.52 29.84 20.26
CA ASN A 494 32.51 30.53 21.11
C ASN A 494 33.58 31.34 20.35
N ASP A 495 33.56 31.36 19.01
CA ASP A 495 34.57 32.06 18.18
C ASP A 495 34.05 33.34 17.49
N GLU A 496 32.82 33.81 17.76
CA GLU A 496 32.32 35.09 17.24
C GLU A 496 31.54 35.86 18.31
N ILE A 497 32.20 36.84 18.94
CA ILE A 497 31.56 37.95 19.65
C ILE A 497 32.05 39.25 18.99
N ASP A 498 31.24 39.83 18.10
CA ASP A 498 30.94 41.27 18.10
C ASP A 498 29.78 41.62 17.11
N GLU A 499 28.74 42.24 17.69
CA GLU A 499 27.70 43.13 17.11
C GLU A 499 26.49 42.58 16.28
N GLU A 500 25.45 42.21 17.02
CA GLU A 500 23.99 42.53 16.96
C GLU A 500 23.12 42.60 15.66
N GLU A 501 21.96 41.93 15.79
CA GLU A 501 20.63 42.09 15.16
C GLU A 501 20.26 41.44 13.79
N GLN A 502 19.89 40.15 13.91
CA GLN A 502 18.67 39.49 13.39
C GLN A 502 18.28 39.64 11.90
N SER A 503 18.68 38.64 11.10
CA SER A 503 17.76 37.88 10.24
C SER A 503 18.33 36.49 10.02
N SER A 504 17.64 35.49 10.56
CA SER A 504 17.98 34.07 10.55
C SER A 504 18.29 33.52 9.15
N GLU A 505 19.57 33.51 8.80
CA GLU A 505 20.13 32.68 7.72
C GLU A 505 20.36 31.28 8.29
N GLU A 506 19.33 30.43 8.17
CA GLU A 506 19.51 28.98 8.34
C GLU A 506 20.55 28.49 7.32
N ASP A 507 21.67 28.08 7.88
CA ASP A 507 22.84 27.51 7.24
C ASP A 507 22.48 26.45 6.18
N TRP A 508 22.98 26.67 4.96
CA TRP A 508 22.77 25.77 3.84
C TRP A 508 23.60 24.50 4.05
N ILE A 509 23.00 23.46 4.61
CA ILE A 509 23.60 22.12 4.60
C ILE A 509 23.66 21.63 3.14
N ASP A 510 24.81 21.81 2.49
CA ASP A 510 25.10 21.25 1.17
C ASP A 510 25.25 19.73 1.28
N VAL A 511 24.13 19.01 1.23
CA VAL A 511 24.12 17.57 1.00
C VAL A 511 24.49 17.34 -0.46
N SER A 512 25.78 17.44 -0.74
CA SER A 512 26.40 17.10 -2.01
C SER A 512 26.27 15.59 -2.26
N HIS A 513 25.11 15.19 -2.79
CA HIS A 513 24.99 13.93 -3.52
C HIS A 513 25.73 14.07 -4.87
N SER A 514 27.06 14.05 -4.79
CA SER A 514 27.94 13.75 -5.90
C SER A 514 27.78 12.25 -6.21
N ASN A 515 27.08 11.95 -7.30
CA ASN A 515 27.38 10.78 -8.11
C ASN A 515 28.11 11.35 -9.33
N ASP A 516 29.44 11.37 -9.26
CA ASP A 516 30.28 11.28 -10.44
C ASP A 516 30.21 9.84 -10.96
N ASP A 517 29.66 9.71 -12.17
CA ASP A 517 30.02 8.63 -13.07
C ASP A 517 31.02 9.26 -14.05
N ASP A 518 32.30 8.98 -13.84
CA ASP A 518 33.37 9.24 -14.82
C ASP A 518 33.38 8.12 -15.87
N ASP A 519 33.37 8.52 -17.15
CA ASP A 519 33.84 7.70 -18.26
C ASP A 519 35.35 7.99 -18.42
N ASP A 520 36.19 6.99 -18.09
CA ASP A 520 37.64 6.97 -18.36
C ASP A 520 37.95 7.07 -19.86
N ASP A 521 38.91 7.91 -20.23
CA ASP A 521 39.81 7.69 -21.37
C ASP A 521 41.19 8.31 -21.06
N ASP A 522 42.15 7.44 -20.75
CA ASP A 522 43.59 7.70 -20.61
C ASP A 522 44.19 8.39 -21.85
N ASP A 523 45.10 9.35 -21.63
CA ASP A 523 46.37 9.43 -22.37
C ASP A 523 47.33 10.43 -21.66
N ASP A 524 48.45 9.87 -21.20
CA ASP A 524 49.66 10.47 -20.61
C ASP A 524 50.07 11.85 -21.16
N LYS A 525 50.59 12.73 -20.27
CA LYS A 525 51.89 13.43 -20.48
C LYS A 525 52.56 13.83 -19.17
N GLU A 526 53.84 13.50 -19.14
CA GLU A 526 54.89 13.78 -18.15
C GLU A 526 55.12 15.28 -17.86
N ASP A 527 55.35 15.53 -16.57
CA ASP A 527 56.42 16.32 -15.93
C ASP A 527 56.81 17.69 -16.50
N ASP A 528 56.61 18.74 -15.68
CA ASP A 528 57.61 19.79 -15.51
C ASP A 528 57.41 20.52 -14.16
N ASN A 529 58.43 20.43 -13.32
CA ASN A 529 58.57 21.08 -12.02
C ASN A 529 58.41 22.61 -12.10
N HIS A 530 57.59 23.19 -11.23
CA HIS A 530 58.03 24.37 -10.50
C HIS A 530 57.42 24.46 -9.10
N ASP A 531 58.33 24.31 -8.15
CA ASP A 531 58.25 24.53 -6.71
C ASP A 531 57.75 25.95 -6.37
N GLN A 532 56.68 26.07 -5.56
CA GLN A 532 56.47 27.14 -4.58
C GLN A 532 55.62 26.59 -3.41
N ASN A 533 56.30 26.33 -2.29
CA ASN A 533 55.75 26.16 -0.94
C ASN A 533 54.99 27.43 -0.50
N ASP A 534 53.83 27.28 0.13
CA ASP A 534 53.65 27.40 1.58
C ASP A 534 52.16 27.36 1.96
N ASP A 535 51.89 26.86 3.16
CA ASP A 535 50.65 27.00 3.93
C ASP A 535 49.41 26.16 3.55
N GLN A 536 49.44 24.86 3.85
CA GLN A 536 48.30 24.20 4.51
C GLN A 536 48.66 22.78 5.01
N GLN A 537 49.44 22.72 6.09
CA GLN A 537 49.47 21.57 6.99
C GLN A 537 48.95 22.01 8.36
N ASN A 538 47.73 21.60 8.71
CA ASN A 538 47.29 21.21 10.06
C ASN A 538 45.78 21.40 10.27
N THR A 539 44.95 20.42 9.87
CA THR A 539 43.69 20.11 10.55
C THR A 539 43.30 18.63 10.39
N ASP A 540 44.24 17.70 10.62
CA ASP A 540 43.89 16.30 10.88
C ASP A 540 44.15 16.00 12.36
N LYS A 541 43.20 16.38 13.21
CA LYS A 541 43.19 16.01 14.64
C LYS A 541 42.12 14.92 14.88
N VAL A 542 42.59 13.68 14.84
CA VAL A 542 42.25 12.54 15.72
C VAL A 542 40.77 12.39 16.11
N GLU A 543 39.99 11.68 15.30
CA GLU A 543 38.89 10.87 15.83
C GLU A 543 39.51 9.72 16.64
N LYS A 544 39.44 9.79 17.97
CA LYS A 544 39.78 8.64 18.81
C LYS A 544 38.70 7.58 18.59
N GLU A 545 39.04 6.45 17.95
CA GLU A 545 38.20 5.26 17.95
C GLU A 545 37.98 4.82 19.41
N MET A 546 36.78 5.11 19.94
CA MET A 546 36.39 4.65 21.27
C MET A 546 36.07 3.16 21.22
N THR A 547 36.42 2.44 22.28
CA THR A 547 36.14 1.00 22.38
C THR A 547 34.62 0.74 22.44
N GLU A 548 34.19 -0.44 21.97
CA GLU A 548 32.75 -0.80 21.91
C GLU A 548 32.07 -0.75 23.30
N GLU A 549 32.83 -1.01 24.37
CA GLU A 549 32.37 -0.97 25.76
C GLU A 549 32.13 0.47 26.23
N GLU A 550 33.05 1.40 25.93
CA GLU A 550 32.90 2.82 26.25
C GLU A 550 31.71 3.48 25.52
N ARG A 551 31.41 3.05 24.29
CA ARG A 551 30.23 3.52 23.55
C ARG A 551 28.92 3.09 24.23
N ARG A 552 28.87 1.84 24.71
CA ARG A 552 27.69 1.32 25.42
C ARG A 552 27.48 2.00 26.76
N GLU A 553 28.55 2.22 27.53
CA GLU A 553 28.46 2.90 28.82
C GLU A 553 27.96 4.34 28.67
N ARG A 554 28.41 5.05 27.63
CA ARG A 554 27.90 6.40 27.33
C ARG A 554 26.46 6.40 26.88
N ALA A 555 26.06 5.45 26.02
CA ALA A 555 24.67 5.29 25.63
C ALA A 555 23.77 5.05 26.85
N ILE A 556 24.21 4.23 27.80
CA ILE A 556 23.50 3.97 29.07
C ILE A 556 23.43 5.25 29.92
N SER A 557 24.54 5.98 30.06
CA SER A 557 24.60 7.24 30.82
C SER A 557 23.61 8.26 30.27
N ILE A 558 23.60 8.47 28.95
CA ILE A 558 22.72 9.44 28.29
C ILE A 558 21.25 9.03 28.42
N SER A 559 20.94 7.74 28.21
CA SER A 559 19.56 7.26 28.34
C SER A 559 19.03 7.27 29.78
N THR A 560 19.91 7.24 30.78
CA THR A 560 19.52 7.27 32.20
C THR A 560 19.49 8.69 32.77
N GLN A 561 20.31 9.61 32.26
CA GLN A 561 20.44 10.97 32.78
C GLN A 561 19.55 11.99 32.07
N ARG A 562 19.23 11.80 30.78
CA ARG A 562 18.47 12.78 29.98
C ARG A 562 17.10 12.25 29.57
N ILE A 563 16.09 13.12 29.64
CA ILE A 563 14.77 12.89 29.04
C ILE A 563 14.86 13.28 27.57
N LEU A 564 14.76 12.30 26.67
CA LEU A 564 14.80 12.54 25.23
C LEU A 564 13.47 13.11 24.72
N THR A 565 13.56 14.13 23.88
CA THR A 565 12.41 14.75 23.21
C THR A 565 12.14 14.10 21.84
N GLN A 566 10.98 14.38 21.23
CA GLN A 566 10.65 13.85 19.90
C GLN A 566 11.65 14.29 18.81
N HIS A 567 12.29 15.45 18.98
CA HIS A 567 13.35 15.92 18.10
C HIS A 567 14.63 15.07 18.22
N ASP A 568 15.03 14.69 19.44
CA ASP A 568 16.18 13.82 19.68
C ASP A 568 15.98 12.45 19.00
N PHE A 569 14.76 11.90 19.02
CA PHE A 569 14.43 10.66 18.31
C PHE A 569 14.49 10.80 16.77
N GLU A 570 14.16 11.96 16.22
CA GLU A 570 14.32 12.23 14.79
C GLU A 570 15.80 12.32 14.40
N GLN A 571 16.60 12.99 15.22
CA GLN A 571 18.05 13.08 15.04
C GLN A 571 18.72 11.71 15.11
N LEU A 572 18.39 10.89 16.10
CA LEU A 572 18.87 9.50 16.21
C LEU A 572 18.58 8.69 14.94
N LYS A 573 17.36 8.78 14.41
CA LYS A 573 16.99 8.10 13.15
C LYS A 573 17.82 8.59 11.96
N ILE A 574 18.12 9.88 11.89
CA ILE A 574 18.95 10.47 10.82
C ILE A 574 20.39 9.97 10.94
N LEU A 575 20.95 9.93 12.15
CA LEU A 575 22.31 9.48 12.43
C LEU A 575 22.50 7.99 12.14
N GLU A 576 21.55 7.14 12.56
CA GLU A 576 21.57 5.71 12.23
C GLU A 576 21.54 5.49 10.71
N MET A 577 20.74 6.28 9.98
CA MET A 577 20.72 6.24 8.52
C MET A 577 22.05 6.72 7.90
N LYS A 578 22.69 7.76 8.44
CA LYS A 578 24.00 8.23 7.99
C LYS A 578 25.08 7.15 8.17
N LYS A 579 25.15 6.52 9.36
CA LYS A 579 26.10 5.42 9.65
C LYS A 579 25.93 4.26 8.67
N ARG A 580 24.68 3.80 8.44
CA ARG A 580 24.36 2.75 7.45
C ARG A 580 24.77 3.11 6.02
N ILE A 581 24.67 4.39 5.62
CA ILE A 581 25.06 4.84 4.27
C ILE A 581 26.59 4.92 4.14
N GLN A 582 27.29 5.44 5.16
CA GLN A 582 28.74 5.51 5.18
C GLN A 582 29.39 4.12 5.13
N ASP A 583 28.89 3.17 5.92
CA ASP A 583 29.34 1.77 5.89
C ASP A 583 29.17 1.13 4.50
N ARG A 584 28.03 1.37 3.85
CA ARG A 584 27.77 0.88 2.49
C ARG A 584 28.70 1.53 1.46
N ARG A 585 29.00 2.83 1.62
CA ARG A 585 29.94 3.56 0.75
C ARG A 585 31.37 3.05 0.90
N LYS A 586 31.85 2.88 2.13
CA LYS A 586 33.17 2.33 2.45
C LYS A 586 33.35 0.94 1.83
N ASN A 587 32.35 0.07 2.04
CA ASN A 587 32.32 -1.27 1.44
C ASN A 587 32.31 -1.26 -0.10
N ARG A 588 31.57 -0.33 -0.73
CA ARG A 588 31.50 -0.20 -2.20
C ARG A 588 32.80 0.36 -2.80
N LEU A 589 33.40 1.36 -2.15
CA LEU A 589 34.67 1.97 -2.56
C LEU A 589 35.80 0.94 -2.48
N GLU A 590 35.90 0.21 -1.37
CA GLU A 590 36.91 -0.84 -1.19
C GLU A 590 36.70 -2.02 -2.15
N GLN A 591 35.46 -2.41 -2.45
CA GLN A 591 35.18 -3.42 -3.48
C GLN A 591 35.58 -2.96 -4.89
N SER A 592 35.43 -1.66 -5.19
CA SER A 592 35.91 -1.08 -6.45
C SER A 592 37.44 -1.13 -6.55
N ILE A 593 38.14 -0.85 -5.44
CA ILE A 593 39.61 -0.92 -5.32
C ILE A 593 40.12 -2.38 -5.41
N GLU A 594 39.35 -3.35 -4.93
CA GLU A 594 39.72 -4.77 -4.98
C GLU A 594 39.43 -5.40 -6.37
N ASN A 595 38.34 -4.98 -7.02
CA ASN A 595 37.98 -5.42 -8.37
C ASN A 595 38.83 -4.78 -9.48
N SER A 596 39.39 -3.60 -9.25
CA SER A 596 40.36 -2.97 -10.15
C SER A 596 41.69 -3.74 -10.18
N ARG A 597 42.05 -4.46 -9.11
CA ARG A 597 43.23 -5.37 -9.07
C ARG A 597 43.02 -6.72 -9.74
N LYS A 598 41.78 -7.10 -10.09
CA LYS A 598 41.43 -8.37 -10.76
C LYS A 598 40.42 -8.16 -11.90
N ARG A 599 40.80 -7.50 -13.01
CA ARG A 599 39.93 -7.44 -14.20
C ARG A 599 40.12 -8.64 -15.12
N LYS A 600 39.10 -9.51 -15.19
CA LYS A 600 38.35 -9.87 -16.42
C LYS A 600 37.26 -10.91 -16.10
N THR A 601 36.09 -10.48 -15.63
CA THR A 601 34.79 -11.12 -15.94
C THR A 601 33.59 -10.23 -15.50
N ILE A 602 32.88 -9.72 -16.50
CA ILE A 602 31.44 -9.37 -16.60
C ILE A 602 30.74 -8.88 -15.31
N SER A 603 30.61 -7.56 -15.18
CA SER A 603 29.61 -6.90 -14.33
C SER A 603 28.29 -6.74 -15.09
N ILE A 604 27.24 -7.39 -14.60
CA ILE A 604 25.85 -7.06 -14.97
C ILE A 604 25.36 -6.02 -13.97
N ASP A 605 24.98 -4.86 -14.48
CA ASP A 605 24.33 -3.76 -13.77
C ASP A 605 23.27 -4.29 -12.78
N THR A 606 23.53 -4.02 -11.50
CA THR A 606 22.54 -4.17 -10.42
C THR A 606 21.90 -2.80 -10.18
N ASP A 607 21.14 -2.37 -11.17
CA ASP A 607 20.16 -1.26 -11.07
C ASP A 607 18.90 -1.67 -10.25
N SER A 608 19.00 -2.70 -9.40
CA SER A 608 17.88 -3.27 -8.65
C SER A 608 17.58 -2.59 -7.31
N ASP A 609 18.46 -1.70 -6.83
CA ASP A 609 18.35 -1.11 -5.48
C ASP A 609 17.29 -0.01 -5.38
N SER A 610 16.84 0.57 -6.50
CA SER A 610 15.73 1.54 -6.49
C SER A 610 14.36 0.89 -6.27
N ASP A 611 14.25 -0.42 -6.52
CA ASP A 611 12.99 -1.16 -6.37
C ASP A 611 12.83 -1.74 -4.95
N ASP A 612 13.93 -2.13 -4.27
CA ASP A 612 13.88 -2.66 -2.90
C ASP A 612 13.54 -1.59 -1.84
N GLU A 613 13.94 -0.32 -2.02
CA GLU A 613 13.48 0.77 -1.15
C GLU A 613 12.00 1.14 -1.36
N ASN A 614 11.47 0.94 -2.57
CA ASN A 614 10.05 1.16 -2.84
C ASN A 614 9.18 0.00 -2.29
N ASN A 615 9.71 -1.23 -2.23
CA ASN A 615 9.02 -2.37 -1.61
C ASN A 615 9.01 -2.31 -0.07
N LYS A 616 10.05 -1.79 0.59
CA LYS A 616 10.00 -1.51 2.04
C LYS A 616 8.89 -0.50 2.40
N LYS A 617 8.68 0.53 1.56
CA LYS A 617 7.60 1.50 1.76
C LYS A 617 6.20 0.93 1.53
N ASN A 618 6.05 -0.01 0.59
CA ASN A 618 4.78 -0.70 0.38
C ASN A 618 4.45 -1.69 1.50
N SER A 619 5.45 -2.23 2.21
CA SER A 619 5.24 -3.15 3.34
C SER A 619 4.92 -2.41 4.64
N GLU A 620 5.49 -1.22 4.86
CA GLU A 620 5.12 -0.32 5.96
C GLU A 620 3.69 0.24 5.78
N GLN A 621 3.28 0.60 4.55
CA GLN A 621 1.90 1.00 4.26
C GLN A 621 0.88 -0.14 4.32
N ASN A 622 1.33 -1.41 4.25
CA ASN A 622 0.47 -2.59 4.35
C ASN A 622 0.69 -3.35 5.67
N LEU A 623 0.67 -2.70 6.83
CA LEU A 623 0.53 -3.38 8.14
C LEU A 623 1.50 -4.58 8.39
N GLY A 624 2.67 -4.64 7.74
CA GLY A 624 3.56 -5.82 7.79
C GLY A 624 3.07 -7.08 7.05
N LEU A 625 1.96 -6.99 6.31
CA LEU A 625 1.39 -8.05 5.49
C LEU A 625 2.17 -8.20 4.17
N ILE A 626 2.62 -9.43 3.89
CA ILE A 626 3.36 -9.77 2.68
C ILE A 626 2.42 -9.66 1.47
N SER A 627 2.92 -9.11 0.36
CA SER A 627 2.20 -9.09 -0.92
C SER A 627 2.56 -10.31 -1.77
N LEU A 628 1.62 -10.80 -2.60
CA LEU A 628 1.91 -11.84 -3.59
C LEU A 628 3.08 -11.48 -4.51
N LYS A 629 3.30 -10.18 -4.76
CA LYS A 629 4.40 -9.69 -5.59
C LYS A 629 5.78 -9.96 -4.97
N ASP A 630 5.89 -10.03 -3.64
CA ASP A 630 7.15 -10.30 -2.96
C ASP A 630 7.60 -11.76 -3.11
N ILE A 631 6.64 -12.67 -3.27
CA ILE A 631 6.89 -14.10 -3.48
C ILE A 631 7.08 -14.41 -4.97
N GLU A 632 6.25 -13.82 -5.83
CA GLU A 632 6.32 -13.96 -7.28
C GLU A 632 7.45 -13.14 -7.92
N ARG A 633 8.49 -12.68 -7.18
CA ARG A 633 9.62 -11.88 -7.71
C ARG A 633 10.38 -12.58 -8.85
N VAL A 634 9.77 -12.65 -10.02
CA VAL A 634 10.38 -13.08 -11.26
C VAL A 634 11.17 -11.87 -11.75
N HIS A 635 12.46 -11.84 -11.42
CA HIS A 635 13.44 -10.85 -11.90
C HIS A 635 13.74 -11.00 -13.41
N LYS A 636 12.68 -11.16 -14.22
CA LYS A 636 12.71 -10.96 -15.67
C LYS A 636 11.87 -9.71 -15.88
N LYS A 637 12.47 -8.63 -16.41
CA LYS A 637 11.72 -7.43 -16.81
C LYS A 637 10.51 -7.89 -17.61
N ARG A 638 9.29 -7.73 -17.08
CA ARG A 638 8.07 -8.10 -17.81
C ARG A 638 8.10 -7.36 -19.13
N ALA A 639 7.87 -8.06 -20.23
CA ALA A 639 7.74 -7.41 -21.52
C ALA A 639 6.61 -6.38 -21.38
N HIS A 640 6.93 -5.11 -21.52
CA HIS A 640 5.94 -4.03 -21.49
C HIS A 640 4.78 -4.37 -22.43
N ASP A 641 3.54 -4.31 -21.91
CA ASP A 641 2.34 -4.36 -22.74
C ASP A 641 2.46 -3.33 -23.85
N LYS A 642 1.93 -3.64 -25.03
CA LYS A 642 2.02 -2.76 -26.21
C LYS A 642 1.61 -1.32 -25.88
N GLU A 643 0.61 -1.17 -25.01
CA GLU A 643 0.12 0.10 -24.48
C GLU A 643 1.15 0.82 -23.62
N SER A 644 1.69 0.20 -22.56
CA SER A 644 2.75 0.79 -21.72
C SER A 644 4.05 1.12 -22.49
N ARG A 645 4.36 0.34 -23.54
CA ARG A 645 5.44 0.60 -24.49
C ARG A 645 5.15 1.81 -25.37
N LEU A 646 3.90 1.95 -25.83
CA LEU A 646 3.47 3.12 -26.58
C LEU A 646 3.46 4.36 -25.69
N GLU A 647 3.02 4.27 -24.44
CA GLU A 647 3.06 5.37 -23.47
C GLU A 647 4.48 5.83 -23.16
N THR A 648 5.42 4.92 -22.88
CA THR A 648 6.84 5.30 -22.68
C THR A 648 7.46 5.88 -23.94
N VAL A 649 7.07 5.38 -25.11
CA VAL A 649 7.48 5.94 -26.41
C VAL A 649 6.83 7.30 -26.67
N LEU A 650 5.57 7.53 -26.27
CA LEU A 650 4.83 8.79 -26.42
C LEU A 650 5.33 9.85 -25.45
N ALA A 651 5.56 9.50 -24.19
CA ALA A 651 6.22 10.34 -23.19
C ALA A 651 7.65 10.71 -23.64
N GLY A 652 8.39 9.76 -24.21
CA GLY A 652 9.68 10.03 -24.86
C GLY A 652 9.60 10.83 -26.16
N ARG A 653 8.38 11.09 -26.68
CA ARG A 653 8.07 11.89 -27.87
C ARG A 653 7.36 13.21 -27.54
N GLU A 654 6.99 13.47 -26.29
CA GLU A 654 6.45 14.77 -25.89
C GLU A 654 7.45 15.87 -26.26
N GLY A 655 7.03 16.78 -27.15
CA GLY A 655 7.88 17.83 -27.73
C GLY A 655 8.62 17.47 -29.03
N ARG A 656 8.33 16.33 -29.69
CA ARG A 656 8.88 15.96 -31.01
C ARG A 656 7.77 15.84 -32.08
N GLN A 657 8.04 16.28 -33.31
CA GLN A 657 7.18 15.94 -34.45
C GLN A 657 7.23 14.43 -34.72
N LYS A 658 6.10 13.85 -35.15
CA LYS A 658 5.69 12.44 -35.05
C LYS A 658 6.70 11.36 -35.48
N PHE A 659 7.78 11.69 -36.19
CA PHE A 659 8.87 10.77 -36.59
C PHE A 659 10.27 11.43 -36.71
N GLY A 660 10.51 12.58 -36.04
CA GLY A 660 11.78 13.31 -36.15
C GLY A 660 12.87 12.88 -35.13
N LYS A 661 14.12 12.70 -35.59
CA LYS A 661 15.30 12.72 -34.70
C LYS A 661 15.39 14.09 -34.02
N TRP A 662 15.84 14.13 -32.76
CA TRP A 662 16.00 15.37 -32.00
C TRP A 662 16.97 16.32 -32.74
N LYS A 663 16.44 17.32 -33.45
CA LYS A 663 17.25 18.39 -34.05
C LYS A 663 17.58 19.37 -32.93
N LYS A 664 18.85 19.36 -32.47
CA LYS A 664 19.36 20.50 -31.69
C LYS A 664 19.17 21.76 -32.53
N GLU A 665 18.52 22.79 -31.98
CA GLU A 665 18.45 24.11 -32.61
C GLU A 665 19.85 24.56 -33.01
N LYS A 666 20.01 24.92 -34.29
CA LYS A 666 21.30 25.27 -34.93
C LYS A 666 21.95 26.55 -34.35
N GLY A 667 21.41 27.12 -33.28
CA GLY A 667 21.95 28.34 -32.66
C GLY A 667 23.12 28.11 -31.71
N ARG A 668 23.31 26.91 -31.14
CA ARG A 668 24.37 26.62 -30.14
C ARG A 668 24.82 25.15 -30.14
N ALA A 669 25.32 24.65 -31.28
CA ALA A 669 25.97 23.34 -31.34
C ALA A 669 27.49 23.52 -31.48
N GLY A 670 28.26 22.88 -30.60
CA GLY A 670 29.73 22.87 -30.70
C GLY A 670 30.20 22.30 -32.04
N THR A 671 31.29 22.86 -32.58
CA THR A 671 31.89 22.46 -33.85
C THR A 671 32.21 20.97 -33.88
N THR A 672 31.96 20.34 -35.02
CA THR A 672 32.21 18.89 -35.19
C THR A 672 33.71 18.60 -35.09
N ASN A 673 34.10 17.39 -34.64
CA ASN A 673 35.52 17.02 -34.59
C ASN A 673 36.22 17.16 -35.95
N LYS A 674 35.47 17.04 -37.05
CA LYS A 674 35.94 17.26 -38.42
C LYS A 674 36.25 18.73 -38.72
N GLU A 675 35.51 19.68 -38.15
CA GLU A 675 35.80 21.12 -38.22
C GLU A 675 36.90 21.55 -37.25
N LYS A 676 36.95 20.96 -36.05
CA LYS A 676 38.04 21.13 -35.08
C LYS A 676 39.38 20.60 -35.58
N LEU A 677 39.38 19.67 -36.54
CA LEU A 677 40.58 19.18 -37.21
C LEU A 677 41.08 20.15 -38.30
N LYS A 678 40.19 20.91 -38.94
CA LYS A 678 40.56 21.89 -39.99
C LYS A 678 41.19 23.16 -39.44
N THR A 679 40.93 23.47 -38.18
CA THR A 679 41.39 24.68 -37.48
C THR A 679 42.67 24.47 -36.65
N LYS A 680 43.21 23.24 -36.61
CA LYS A 680 44.45 22.92 -35.88
C LYS A 680 45.67 23.08 -36.78
N ASN A 681 46.73 23.65 -36.21
CA ASN A 681 47.99 23.91 -36.90
C ASN A 681 48.62 22.61 -37.45
N PHE A 682 49.20 22.64 -38.65
CA PHE A 682 49.58 21.43 -39.42
C PHE A 682 50.56 20.50 -38.68
N GLN A 683 51.46 21.05 -37.86
CA GLN A 683 52.39 20.27 -37.03
C GLN A 683 51.67 19.38 -35.99
N MET A 684 50.48 19.76 -35.53
CA MET A 684 49.67 19.00 -34.57
C MET A 684 48.81 17.90 -35.24
N LEU A 685 48.66 17.93 -36.58
CA LEU A 685 47.95 16.92 -37.36
C LEU A 685 48.87 15.77 -37.83
N LYS A 686 50.18 16.05 -37.95
CA LYS A 686 51.20 15.13 -38.47
C LYS A 686 51.26 13.75 -37.74
N PRO A 687 51.10 13.65 -36.41
CA PRO A 687 51.09 12.36 -35.71
C PRO A 687 49.79 11.58 -35.91
N LYS A 688 48.65 12.26 -36.06
CA LYS A 688 47.32 11.64 -36.20
C LYS A 688 47.03 11.16 -37.62
N LEU A 689 47.63 11.79 -38.64
CA LEU A 689 47.65 11.31 -40.02
C LEU A 689 48.50 10.03 -40.19
N ARG A 690 49.48 9.79 -39.30
CA ARG A 690 50.35 8.61 -39.33
C ARG A 690 49.76 7.35 -38.67
N LYS A 691 48.64 7.44 -37.95
CA LYS A 691 47.94 6.23 -37.45
C LYS A 691 47.36 5.48 -38.65
N LYS A 692 47.89 4.27 -38.94
CA LYS A 692 47.44 3.39 -40.02
C LYS A 692 45.91 3.26 -39.96
N GLN A 693 45.21 3.76 -40.99
CA GLN A 693 43.80 3.45 -41.19
C GLN A 693 43.66 1.92 -41.25
N LYS A 694 42.97 1.33 -40.27
CA LYS A 694 42.59 -0.08 -40.35
C LYS A 694 41.73 -0.22 -41.62
N ARG A 695 42.17 -1.06 -42.57
CA ARG A 695 41.46 -1.33 -43.83
C ARG A 695 39.99 -1.61 -43.53
N SER A 696 39.08 -1.05 -44.34
CA SER A 696 37.66 -1.29 -44.16
C SER A 696 37.36 -2.78 -44.31
N PHE A 697 36.26 -3.26 -43.73
CA PHE A 697 35.87 -4.66 -43.81
C PHE A 697 35.73 -5.13 -45.27
N ARG A 698 35.26 -4.24 -46.15
CA ARG A 698 35.15 -4.48 -47.59
C ARG A 698 36.52 -4.64 -48.27
N ASP A 699 37.49 -3.81 -47.90
CA ASP A 699 38.86 -3.90 -48.44
C ASP A 699 39.58 -5.15 -47.94
N LYS A 700 39.28 -5.62 -46.72
CA LYS A 700 39.77 -6.89 -46.21
C LYS A 700 39.17 -8.08 -46.98
N GLN A 701 37.88 -8.02 -47.31
CA GLN A 701 37.23 -9.04 -48.14
C GLN A 701 37.83 -9.11 -49.56
N ILE A 702 38.08 -7.96 -50.17
CA ILE A 702 38.71 -7.89 -51.51
C ILE A 702 40.14 -8.43 -51.44
N ALA A 703 40.94 -8.00 -50.46
CA ALA A 703 42.30 -8.51 -50.29
C ALA A 703 42.36 -10.02 -50.03
N LEU A 704 41.41 -10.56 -49.24
CA LEU A 704 41.30 -12.01 -49.02
C LEU A 704 40.92 -12.74 -50.31
N ARG A 705 39.96 -12.21 -51.08
CA ARG A 705 39.55 -12.78 -52.36
C ARG A 705 40.70 -12.79 -53.37
N ASP A 706 41.45 -11.70 -53.46
CA ASP A 706 42.60 -11.58 -54.36
C ASP A 706 43.75 -12.51 -53.94
N ALA A 707 44.00 -12.65 -52.64
CA ALA A 707 44.98 -13.62 -52.12
C ALA A 707 44.59 -15.06 -52.48
N LEU A 708 43.33 -15.45 -52.29
CA LEU A 708 42.84 -16.78 -52.66
C LEU A 708 42.87 -17.04 -54.17
N LEU A 709 42.63 -16.01 -54.99
CA LEU A 709 42.78 -16.09 -56.44
C LEU A 709 44.24 -16.23 -56.88
N LYS A 710 45.18 -15.62 -56.12
CA LYS A 710 46.61 -15.74 -56.38
C LYS A 710 47.13 -17.13 -56.02
N ASP A 711 46.69 -17.70 -54.89
CA ASP A 711 47.01 -19.08 -54.50
C ASP A 711 46.44 -20.11 -55.49
N LYS A 712 45.25 -19.85 -56.04
CA LYS A 712 44.66 -20.69 -57.11
C LYS A 712 45.37 -20.59 -58.46
N ARG A 713 46.21 -19.58 -58.68
CA ARG A 713 47.05 -19.44 -59.89
C ARG A 713 48.46 -20.00 -59.69
N LEU A 714 48.86 -20.26 -58.44
CA LEU A 714 50.15 -20.82 -58.05
C LEU A 714 50.10 -22.34 -57.84
N ARG A 715 48.89 -22.91 -57.72
CA ARG A 715 48.60 -24.33 -57.96
C ARG A 715 48.11 -24.49 -59.39
#